data_AF-A0A3A8N5F6-F1
#
_entry.id   AF-A0A3A8N5F6-F1
#
_cell.length_a   1.000
_cell.length_b   1.000
_cell.length_c   1.000
_cell.angle_alpha   90.00
_cell.angle_beta   90.00
_cell.angle_gamma   90.00
#
_symmetry.space_group_name_H-M   'P 1'
#
loop_
_entity.id
_entity.type
_entity.pdbx_description
1 polymer ?
#
loop_
_entity_poly.entity_id
_entity_poly.type
_entity_poly.pdbx_seq_one_letter_code
_entity_poly.pdbx_strand_id
1 'polypeptide(L)'
;MDVSGTERRHPGGWLAWALFGALALWPLFKYQAGPDAELRVRFAAVGWPLTGSVSFQRQGHGFQERPLSSDDLALHVGHGLPDGVHEVRIPLPRRTVSAEVTLAHLSARTVSQVTWVTPRAPALWGDPGASLPFEARTDADGLVHVRVPEMRPGFWVPDVADVLMVLGTWLVFWLLLEARWGDGRAAAFARRRAGWARYALPLVLAWGFLWLLYFPGLVGFDPLLQWEQVTTRRFVNWHPPFHTWWLWLIAGPFDSMASVSALQVLLFAGLLGKVLEELGHWKVPGWACWGVVAWAALSPALGTNVIAVWKDAPFTLICLWGVLLLLRAERTGGLTVKAAAQLGLCAACISLLRHNGPLLAAPLLLSALWRYRGRRERGTLLLVGVGLTLLVRGPVYSAAGVEPAPPLLTQVLSIHRLGAAALHADTLPPEDLRTLTQLMPLEEWQKRYVCEAVLSLILPSTPLYDHPERLEGKGLELARVVGRFAWRHPDAFFDQWACVTRYLWAPDSLLYIGPFHPSGNTVDPNIFGWKTRSWFPRLALGYTQRLIDAYVGPPPVRAAVWQPAPSLYLLLVALGVVLWRQRSVGMLLVMQCALTNTAAWLVLSPNPDLRFQFPVMLFAPLTLALMLAPRLVRAGAQARPGTATEAPDAAQVQDTAA
;
A
#
# COMPACT_ATOMS: atom_id res chain seq x y z
N MET A 1 25.18 -27.69 52.65
CA MET A 1 25.61 -26.97 51.44
C MET A 1 24.47 -27.08 50.45
N ASP A 2 23.58 -26.11 50.51
CA ASP A 2 22.41 -26.03 49.65
C ASP A 2 22.46 -24.63 49.03
N VAL A 3 22.89 -24.56 47.76
CA VAL A 3 23.02 -23.31 47.01
C VAL A 3 21.98 -23.34 45.90
N SER A 4 20.71 -23.29 46.29
CA SER A 4 19.63 -22.90 45.40
C SER A 4 19.49 -21.37 45.43
N GLY A 5 20.52 -20.69 44.91
CA GLY A 5 20.44 -19.28 44.58
C GLY A 5 19.58 -19.10 43.34
N THR A 6 18.25 -19.11 43.48
CA THR A 6 17.38 -18.52 42.47
C THR A 6 17.58 -17.01 42.51
N GLU A 7 18.62 -16.54 41.81
CA GLU A 7 18.72 -15.14 41.42
C GLU A 7 17.40 -14.79 40.73
N ARG A 8 16.57 -13.99 41.42
CA ARG A 8 15.46 -13.29 40.81
C ARG A 8 16.07 -12.37 39.76
N ARG A 9 16.19 -12.84 38.51
CA ARG A 9 16.60 -12.00 37.38
C ARG A 9 15.69 -10.78 37.37
N HIS A 10 16.29 -9.62 37.64
CA HIS A 10 15.57 -8.37 37.71
C HIS A 10 14.79 -8.14 36.41
N PRO A 11 13.49 -7.84 36.47
CA PRO A 11 12.65 -7.59 35.28
C PRO A 11 13.15 -6.40 34.42
N GLY A 12 14.12 -5.62 34.91
CA GLY A 12 14.78 -4.54 34.16
C GLY A 12 15.84 -4.98 33.13
N GLY A 13 16.38 -6.21 33.23
CA GLY A 13 17.48 -6.64 32.37
C GLY A 13 17.12 -6.70 30.88
N TRP A 14 15.93 -7.20 30.54
CA TRP A 14 15.48 -7.34 29.15
C TRP A 14 15.15 -6.01 28.48
N LEU A 15 14.69 -5.01 29.24
CA LEU A 15 14.44 -3.66 28.73
C LEU A 15 15.73 -3.01 28.24
N ALA A 16 16.83 -3.17 28.98
CA ALA A 16 18.15 -2.65 28.61
C ALA A 16 18.73 -3.37 27.40
N TRP A 17 18.66 -4.71 27.35
CA TRP A 17 19.12 -5.48 26.19
C TRP A 17 18.33 -5.16 24.91
N ALA A 18 17.01 -5.00 25.02
CA ALA A 18 16.18 -4.56 23.89
C ALA A 18 16.60 -3.17 23.39
N LEU A 19 16.94 -2.26 24.30
CA LEU A 19 17.33 -0.89 23.95
C LEU A 19 18.69 -0.89 23.26
N PHE A 20 19.65 -1.67 23.79
CA PHE A 20 20.93 -1.88 23.13
C PHE A 20 20.76 -2.42 21.71
N GLY A 21 19.91 -3.44 21.52
CA GLY A 21 19.60 -3.97 20.19
C GLY A 21 18.99 -2.94 19.24
N ALA A 22 18.05 -2.12 19.73
CA ALA A 22 17.44 -1.05 18.94
C ALA A 22 18.46 0.04 18.54
N LEU A 23 19.33 0.45 19.47
CA LEU A 23 20.39 1.42 19.22
C LEU A 23 21.48 0.87 18.27
N ALA A 24 21.75 -0.44 18.29
CA ALA A 24 22.68 -1.07 17.35
C ALA A 24 22.16 -1.07 15.90
N LEU A 25 20.85 -1.17 15.70
CA LEU A 25 20.21 -1.13 14.37
C LEU A 25 19.98 0.30 13.86
N TRP A 26 19.96 1.29 14.75
CA TRP A 26 19.68 2.68 14.41
C TRP A 26 20.54 3.25 13.27
N PRO A 27 21.88 3.10 13.27
CA PRO A 27 22.71 3.69 12.22
C PRO A 27 22.42 3.08 10.84
N LEU A 28 22.09 1.78 10.79
CA LEU A 28 21.77 1.08 9.54
C LEU A 28 20.47 1.61 8.93
N PHE A 29 19.44 1.79 9.76
CA PHE A 29 18.18 2.38 9.31
C PHE A 29 18.36 3.82 8.85
N LYS A 30 19.04 4.65 9.66
CA LYS A 30 19.26 6.07 9.35
C LYS A 30 20.06 6.26 8.06
N TYR A 31 20.98 5.36 7.77
CA TYR A 31 21.76 5.38 6.53
C TYR A 31 20.91 5.10 5.29
N GLN A 32 19.90 4.23 5.39
CA GLN A 32 19.18 3.73 4.22
C GLN A 32 17.80 4.37 3.98
N ALA A 33 17.11 4.83 5.03
CA ALA A 33 15.71 5.25 4.89
C ALA A 33 15.54 6.71 4.44
N GLY A 34 14.92 6.93 3.28
CA GLY A 34 14.62 8.26 2.72
C GLY A 34 15.72 8.79 1.78
N PRO A 35 15.55 10.00 1.21
CA PRO A 35 16.48 10.53 0.22
C PRO A 35 17.84 10.92 0.83
N ASP A 36 18.82 11.13 -0.05
CA ASP A 36 20.09 11.71 0.35
C ASP A 36 19.88 13.13 0.92
N ALA A 37 20.85 13.63 1.66
CA ALA A 37 20.78 15.02 2.11
C ALA A 37 21.18 15.94 0.96
N GLU A 38 20.61 17.14 0.90
CA GLU A 38 20.82 18.06 -0.21
C GLU A 38 21.70 19.22 0.22
N LEU A 39 22.80 19.43 -0.49
CA LEU A 39 23.53 20.68 -0.46
C LEU A 39 22.92 21.62 -1.48
N ARG A 40 22.33 22.73 -1.02
CA ARG A 40 21.70 23.72 -1.90
C ARG A 40 22.56 24.96 -1.96
N VAL A 41 22.95 25.34 -3.17
CA VAL A 41 23.77 26.53 -3.44
C VAL A 41 22.89 27.53 -4.19
N ARG A 42 22.68 28.69 -3.58
CA ARG A 42 21.90 29.78 -4.16
C ARG A 42 22.81 30.86 -4.70
N PHE A 43 22.44 31.39 -5.86
CA PHE A 43 23.18 32.47 -6.50
C PHE A 43 22.26 33.37 -7.31
N ALA A 44 22.74 34.58 -7.62
CA ALA A 44 22.04 35.50 -8.51
C ALA A 44 21.82 34.87 -9.90
N ALA A 45 20.66 35.10 -10.51
CA ALA A 45 20.29 34.51 -11.79
C ALA A 45 21.36 34.75 -12.88
N VAL A 46 21.82 33.65 -13.49
CA VAL A 46 22.81 33.67 -14.58
C VAL A 46 22.22 33.00 -15.82
N GLY A 47 22.46 33.56 -17.01
CA GLY A 47 21.82 33.18 -18.28
C GLY A 47 22.51 32.08 -19.08
N TRP A 48 23.20 31.13 -18.43
CA TRP A 48 24.03 30.13 -19.13
C TRP A 48 23.94 28.76 -18.43
N PRO A 49 24.16 27.64 -19.14
CA PRO A 49 24.21 26.34 -18.52
C PRO A 49 25.44 26.24 -17.61
N LEU A 50 25.21 25.83 -16.36
CA LEU A 50 26.28 25.56 -15.42
C LEU A 50 26.93 24.22 -15.74
N THR A 51 28.23 24.12 -15.50
CA THR A 51 28.97 22.86 -15.49
C THR A 51 29.87 22.83 -14.27
N GLY A 52 30.12 21.66 -13.71
CA GLY A 52 30.92 21.60 -12.50
C GLY A 52 31.17 20.20 -11.95
N SER A 53 31.89 20.14 -10.84
CA SER A 53 32.08 18.95 -10.04
C SER A 53 31.77 19.23 -8.57
N VAL A 54 31.55 18.16 -7.82
CA VAL A 54 31.47 18.22 -6.36
C VAL A 54 32.45 17.23 -5.76
N SER A 55 33.33 17.75 -4.91
CA SER A 55 34.17 16.98 -4.02
C SER A 55 33.53 16.96 -2.64
N PHE A 56 33.44 15.80 -2.00
CA PHE A 56 32.86 15.70 -0.66
C PHE A 56 33.59 14.65 0.18
N GLN A 57 33.65 14.89 1.48
CA GLN A 57 34.20 13.95 2.43
C GLN A 57 33.07 13.31 3.23
N ARG A 58 33.06 11.98 3.28
CA ARG A 58 32.19 11.22 4.18
C ARG A 58 32.91 10.90 5.48
N GLN A 59 32.19 10.92 6.59
CA GLN A 59 32.73 10.47 7.88
C GLN A 59 33.31 9.04 7.76
N GLY A 60 34.61 8.90 8.07
CA GLY A 60 35.33 7.61 8.00
C GLY A 60 35.78 7.19 6.60
N HIS A 61 35.68 8.06 5.59
CA HIS A 61 36.18 7.80 4.23
C HIS A 61 37.02 8.98 3.72
N GLY A 62 37.83 8.73 2.69
CA GLY A 62 38.57 9.77 1.96
C GLY A 62 37.65 10.68 1.13
N PHE A 63 38.26 11.70 0.52
CA PHE A 63 37.59 12.58 -0.44
C PHE A 63 37.08 11.79 -1.64
N GLN A 64 35.88 12.12 -2.08
CA GLN A 64 35.24 11.57 -3.26
C GLN A 64 34.85 12.74 -4.15
N GLU A 65 35.15 12.64 -5.44
CA GLU A 65 34.77 13.63 -6.43
C GLU A 65 33.86 13.00 -7.47
N ARG A 66 32.83 13.73 -7.87
CA ARG A 66 31.98 13.38 -9.01
C ARG A 66 31.67 14.61 -9.85
N PRO A 67 31.54 14.48 -11.18
CA PRO A 67 30.95 15.54 -11.99
C PRO A 67 29.50 15.76 -11.58
N LEU A 68 29.03 17.00 -11.68
CA LEU A 68 27.63 17.34 -11.51
C LEU A 68 26.85 16.91 -12.76
N SER A 69 25.76 16.19 -12.54
CA SER A 69 24.84 15.78 -13.60
C SER A 69 23.95 16.93 -14.06
N SER A 70 23.30 16.77 -15.20
CA SER A 70 22.27 17.71 -15.68
C SER A 70 21.18 17.97 -14.64
N ASP A 71 20.85 16.95 -13.83
CA ASP A 71 19.81 17.03 -12.81
C ASP A 71 20.29 17.80 -11.58
N ASP A 72 21.55 17.62 -11.16
CA ASP A 72 22.13 18.42 -10.08
C ASP A 72 22.18 19.91 -10.46
N LEU A 73 22.45 20.18 -11.74
CA LEU A 73 22.60 21.51 -12.34
C LEU A 73 21.27 22.11 -12.82
N ALA A 74 20.15 21.42 -12.63
CA ALA A 74 18.84 21.93 -12.99
C ALA A 74 18.55 23.19 -12.17
N LEU A 75 18.34 24.31 -12.88
CA LEU A 75 18.01 25.58 -12.24
C LEU A 75 16.56 25.53 -11.75
N HIS A 76 16.38 25.47 -10.43
CA HIS A 76 15.06 25.59 -9.83
C HIS A 76 14.66 27.08 -9.74
N VAL A 77 13.63 27.46 -10.50
CA VAL A 77 13.01 28.81 -10.50
C VAL A 77 11.59 28.69 -9.97
N GLY A 78 11.21 29.52 -8.99
CA GLY A 78 9.99 29.31 -8.19
C GLY A 78 10.16 28.24 -7.10
N HIS A 79 9.12 28.00 -6.29
CA HIS A 79 9.16 27.24 -5.01
C HIS A 79 9.70 28.00 -3.77
N GLY A 80 9.29 29.26 -3.59
CA GLY A 80 9.64 30.03 -2.39
C GLY A 80 11.04 30.67 -2.42
N LEU A 81 11.68 30.71 -3.59
CA LEU A 81 12.91 31.47 -3.85
C LEU A 81 12.55 32.93 -4.24
N PRO A 82 13.33 33.94 -3.80
CA PRO A 82 13.15 35.32 -4.23
C PRO A 82 13.36 35.49 -5.74
N ASP A 83 12.68 36.47 -6.35
CA ASP A 83 12.85 36.80 -7.76
C ASP A 83 14.32 37.12 -8.09
N GLY A 84 14.84 36.52 -9.16
CA GLY A 84 16.23 36.69 -9.58
C GLY A 84 17.26 35.83 -8.82
N VAL A 85 16.81 34.87 -7.99
CA VAL A 85 17.67 33.89 -7.32
C VAL A 85 17.48 32.50 -7.92
N HIS A 86 18.58 31.85 -8.29
CA HIS A 86 18.61 30.46 -8.74
C HIS A 86 19.19 29.56 -7.64
N GLU A 87 18.75 28.30 -7.61
CA GLU A 87 19.23 27.29 -6.66
C GLU A 87 19.63 26.00 -7.40
N VAL A 88 20.83 25.51 -7.12
CA VAL A 88 21.33 24.20 -7.53
C VAL A 88 21.22 23.26 -6.33
N ARG A 89 20.67 22.06 -6.54
CA ARG A 89 20.44 21.06 -5.48
C ARG A 89 21.30 19.84 -5.71
N ILE A 90 22.27 19.64 -4.83
CA ILE A 90 23.27 18.58 -4.97
C ILE A 90 23.00 17.50 -3.92
N PRO A 91 22.36 16.37 -4.27
CA PRO A 91 22.25 15.23 -3.39
C PRO A 91 23.63 14.67 -3.03
N LEU A 92 23.91 14.61 -1.73
CA LEU A 92 25.12 14.07 -1.14
C LEU A 92 24.77 13.03 -0.06
N PRO A 93 25.61 11.99 0.12
CA PRO A 93 25.38 10.99 1.16
C PRO A 93 25.18 11.63 2.55
N ARG A 94 24.26 11.11 3.36
CA ARG A 94 23.93 11.71 4.67
C ARG A 94 25.09 11.81 5.66
N ARG A 95 26.15 11.03 5.46
CA ARG A 95 27.38 11.07 6.26
C ARG A 95 28.42 12.05 5.72
N THR A 96 28.07 12.90 4.76
CA THR A 96 28.93 13.98 4.31
C THR A 96 29.19 14.96 5.45
N VAL A 97 30.47 15.23 5.72
CA VAL A 97 30.93 16.13 6.77
C VAL A 97 31.43 17.46 6.23
N SER A 98 31.88 17.47 4.98
CA SER A 98 32.34 18.65 4.24
C SER A 98 32.15 18.42 2.74
N ALA A 99 32.00 19.51 1.98
CA ALA A 99 31.95 19.46 0.52
C ALA A 99 32.54 20.72 -0.09
N GLU A 100 33.09 20.60 -1.28
CA GLU A 100 33.52 21.68 -2.15
C GLU A 100 32.84 21.50 -3.50
N VAL A 101 32.08 22.52 -3.91
CA VAL A 101 31.39 22.54 -5.20
C VAL A 101 32.16 23.46 -6.12
N THR A 102 32.57 22.94 -7.26
CA THR A 102 33.27 23.70 -8.30
C THR A 102 32.31 23.97 -9.45
N LEU A 103 32.03 25.23 -9.74
CA LEU A 103 31.11 25.68 -10.80
C LEU A 103 31.85 26.55 -11.81
N ALA A 104 31.68 26.25 -13.09
CA ALA A 104 32.10 27.12 -14.18
C ALA A 104 31.06 28.19 -14.46
N HIS A 105 31.49 29.29 -15.08
CA HIS A 105 30.61 30.39 -15.53
C HIS A 105 29.84 31.11 -14.41
N LEU A 106 30.31 30.99 -13.16
CA LEU A 106 29.80 31.72 -12.00
C LEU A 106 30.86 32.71 -11.49
N SER A 107 30.49 33.70 -10.68
CA SER A 107 31.49 34.52 -9.94
C SER A 107 31.35 34.31 -8.44
N ALA A 108 32.44 34.38 -7.66
CA ALA A 108 32.36 34.16 -6.21
C ALA A 108 31.38 35.12 -5.51
N ARG A 109 31.18 36.33 -6.04
CA ARG A 109 30.24 37.33 -5.51
C ARG A 109 28.76 37.01 -5.78
N THR A 110 28.48 36.06 -6.66
CA THR A 110 27.09 35.67 -7.01
C THR A 110 26.50 34.65 -6.05
N VAL A 111 27.32 33.89 -5.30
CA VAL A 111 26.83 32.91 -4.32
C VAL A 111 26.33 33.65 -3.09
N SER A 112 25.02 33.62 -2.88
CA SER A 112 24.36 34.38 -1.81
C SER A 112 24.13 33.54 -0.56
N GLN A 113 23.92 32.23 -0.72
CA GLN A 113 23.54 31.36 0.39
C GLN A 113 23.89 29.91 0.06
N VAL A 114 24.39 29.18 1.06
CA VAL A 114 24.55 27.72 1.00
C VAL A 114 23.76 27.11 2.14
N THR A 115 22.94 26.11 1.88
CA THR A 115 22.15 25.41 2.90
C THR A 115 22.34 23.91 2.81
N TRP A 116 22.25 23.23 3.95
CA TRP A 116 22.27 21.79 4.03
C TRP A 116 20.92 21.29 4.53
N VAL A 117 20.17 20.70 3.62
CA VAL A 117 18.79 20.27 3.89
C VAL A 117 18.80 18.78 4.12
N THR A 118 18.47 18.39 5.34
CA THR A 118 18.11 17.02 5.66
C THR A 118 16.59 16.87 5.51
N PRO A 119 16.10 16.02 4.58
CA PRO A 119 14.67 15.94 4.25
C PRO A 119 13.74 15.56 5.41
N ARG A 120 14.29 15.01 6.50
CA ARG A 120 13.54 14.62 7.70
C ARG A 120 13.44 15.77 8.69
N ALA A 121 12.24 16.00 9.23
CA ALA A 121 12.02 17.00 10.26
C ALA A 121 12.89 16.69 11.51
N PRO A 122 13.79 17.59 11.94
CA PRO A 122 14.57 17.39 13.15
C PRO A 122 13.65 17.30 14.37
N ALA A 123 13.93 16.39 15.30
CA ALA A 123 13.05 16.15 16.44
C ALA A 123 13.05 17.31 17.44
N LEU A 124 14.17 18.02 17.55
CA LEU A 124 14.36 18.96 18.65
C LEU A 124 15.15 20.24 18.27
N TRP A 125 15.91 20.31 17.17
CA TRP A 125 16.83 21.44 16.91
C TRP A 125 17.07 21.68 15.40
N GLY A 126 17.06 22.95 15.00
CA GLY A 126 17.58 23.42 13.70
C GLY A 126 16.50 23.91 12.74
N ASP A 127 16.67 25.12 12.22
CA ASP A 127 15.97 25.58 11.03
C ASP A 127 16.55 24.81 9.82
N PRO A 128 15.79 23.94 9.14
CA PRO A 128 16.28 23.19 7.97
C PRO A 128 16.68 24.10 6.79
N GLY A 129 16.47 25.42 6.89
CA GLY A 129 16.95 26.44 5.95
C GLY A 129 18.07 27.36 6.47
N ALA A 130 18.66 27.09 7.63
CA ALA A 130 19.75 27.91 8.15
C ALA A 130 20.95 27.92 7.18
N SER A 131 21.43 29.12 6.83
CA SER A 131 22.63 29.24 5.99
C SER A 131 23.84 28.65 6.69
N LEU A 132 24.60 27.83 5.96
CA LEU A 132 25.89 27.35 6.40
C LEU A 132 26.99 28.39 6.13
N PRO A 133 28.03 28.44 6.97
CA PRO A 133 29.25 29.15 6.63
C PRO A 133 29.93 28.47 5.43
N PHE A 134 30.36 29.26 4.46
CA PHE A 134 31.06 28.79 3.27
C PHE A 134 32.19 29.73 2.88
N GLU A 135 33.21 29.18 2.23
CA GLU A 135 34.31 29.92 1.62
C GLU A 135 34.16 29.85 0.10
N ALA A 136 34.03 30.98 -0.57
CA ALA A 136 33.97 31.04 -2.02
C ALA A 136 35.26 31.68 -2.58
N ARG A 137 35.91 30.99 -3.53
CA ARG A 137 37.09 31.51 -4.25
C ARG A 137 36.92 31.31 -5.75
N THR A 138 37.42 32.24 -6.54
CA THR A 138 37.52 32.08 -8.00
C THR A 138 38.98 31.84 -8.35
N ASP A 139 39.26 30.79 -9.09
CA ASP A 139 40.63 30.50 -9.56
C ASP A 139 40.98 31.30 -10.83
N ALA A 140 42.23 31.14 -11.28
CA ALA A 140 42.74 31.83 -12.47
C ALA A 140 42.03 31.40 -13.77
N ASP A 141 41.43 30.21 -13.77
CA ASP A 141 40.69 29.63 -14.91
C ASP A 141 39.20 30.03 -14.91
N GLY A 142 38.77 30.84 -13.93
CA GLY A 142 37.40 31.35 -13.81
C GLY A 142 36.41 30.36 -13.19
N LEU A 143 36.88 29.27 -12.56
CA LEU A 143 36.05 28.34 -11.81
C LEU A 143 35.82 28.87 -10.39
N VAL A 144 34.58 28.79 -9.93
CA VAL A 144 34.19 29.16 -8.57
C VAL A 144 34.15 27.91 -7.71
N HIS A 145 34.97 27.90 -6.67
CA HIS A 145 35.00 26.86 -5.66
C HIS A 145 34.26 27.36 -4.42
N VAL A 146 33.18 26.67 -4.06
CA VAL A 146 32.36 26.92 -2.87
C VAL A 146 32.61 25.80 -1.88
N ARG A 147 33.44 26.08 -0.87
CA ARG A 147 33.82 25.12 0.17
C ARG A 147 32.95 25.30 1.41
N VAL A 148 32.36 24.20 1.86
CA VAL A 148 31.61 24.09 3.11
C VAL A 148 32.44 23.19 4.06
N PRO A 149 33.11 23.79 5.06
CA PRO A 149 34.02 23.05 5.93
C PRO A 149 33.30 22.10 6.90
N GLU A 150 32.05 22.39 7.26
CA GLU A 150 31.26 21.58 8.18
C GLU A 150 29.77 21.54 7.78
N MET A 151 29.26 20.33 7.54
CA MET A 151 27.84 20.10 7.27
C MET A 151 27.06 19.96 8.58
N ARG A 152 26.13 20.89 8.85
CA ARG A 152 25.22 20.83 10.01
C ARG A 152 23.75 20.93 9.57
N PRO A 153 22.82 20.18 10.20
CA PRO A 153 23.07 19.15 11.21
C PRO A 153 23.76 17.91 10.60
N GLY A 154 24.71 17.34 11.36
CA GLY A 154 25.44 16.14 10.93
C GLY A 154 24.61 14.86 11.08
N PHE A 155 25.08 13.76 10.50
CA PHE A 155 24.40 12.45 10.46
C PHE A 155 23.85 11.96 11.81
N TRP A 156 24.50 12.29 12.93
CA TRP A 156 24.15 11.78 14.25
C TRP A 156 23.08 12.60 14.99
N VAL A 157 22.64 13.74 14.45
CA VAL A 157 21.59 14.55 15.07
C VAL A 157 20.25 13.81 15.00
N PRO A 158 19.60 13.50 16.13
CA PRO A 158 18.38 12.70 16.15
C PRO A 158 17.21 13.46 15.51
N ASP A 159 16.49 12.78 14.63
CA ASP A 159 15.26 13.25 14.00
C ASP A 159 14.01 12.49 14.52
N VAL A 160 12.81 12.94 14.14
CA VAL A 160 11.55 12.31 14.63
C VAL A 160 11.49 10.83 14.21
N ALA A 161 11.96 10.51 13.01
CA ALA A 161 12.02 9.15 12.50
C ALA A 161 12.94 8.26 13.34
N ASP A 162 14.08 8.78 13.79
CA ASP A 162 15.01 8.06 14.66
C ASP A 162 14.33 7.67 15.97
N VAL A 163 13.63 8.62 16.61
CA VAL A 163 12.90 8.35 17.87
C VAL A 163 11.83 7.29 17.66
N LEU A 164 11.00 7.43 16.62
CA LEU A 164 9.96 6.45 16.31
C LEU A 164 10.53 5.06 16.02
N MET A 165 11.62 4.99 15.26
CA MET A 165 12.28 3.73 14.92
C MET A 165 12.92 3.08 16.14
N VAL A 166 13.63 3.83 17.00
CA VAL A 166 14.27 3.29 18.21
C VAL A 166 13.19 2.78 19.16
N LEU A 167 12.15 3.58 19.44
CA LEU A 167 11.07 3.17 20.34
C LEU A 167 10.28 1.98 19.80
N GLY A 168 9.98 1.95 18.51
CA GLY A 168 9.28 0.85 17.87
C GLY A 168 10.08 -0.45 17.91
N THR A 169 11.35 -0.40 17.51
CA THR A 169 12.26 -1.57 17.52
C THR A 169 12.50 -2.06 18.95
N TRP A 170 12.69 -1.13 19.88
CA TRP A 170 12.83 -1.42 21.30
C TRP A 170 11.61 -2.15 21.84
N LEU A 171 10.39 -1.65 21.57
CA LEU A 171 9.16 -2.27 22.01
C LEU A 171 9.02 -3.70 21.46
N VAL A 172 9.31 -3.91 20.19
CA VAL A 172 9.26 -5.24 19.56
C VAL A 172 10.29 -6.18 20.17
N PHE A 173 11.55 -5.76 20.30
CA PHE A 173 12.61 -6.57 20.91
C PHE A 173 12.28 -6.91 22.34
N TRP A 174 11.82 -5.93 23.12
CA TRP A 174 11.42 -6.16 24.50
C TRP A 174 10.28 -7.20 24.58
N LEU A 175 9.23 -7.07 23.77
CA LEU A 175 8.14 -8.04 23.73
C LEU A 175 8.62 -9.44 23.34
N LEU A 176 9.58 -9.56 22.43
CA LEU A 176 10.17 -10.85 22.03
C LEU A 176 11.00 -11.47 23.15
N LEU A 177 11.88 -10.69 23.79
CA LEU A 177 12.69 -11.14 24.92
C LEU A 177 11.79 -11.56 26.10
N GLU A 178 10.79 -10.74 26.42
CA GLU A 178 9.83 -11.00 27.49
C GLU A 178 8.98 -12.24 27.19
N ALA A 179 8.51 -12.42 25.95
CA ALA A 179 7.77 -13.63 25.58
C ALA A 179 8.61 -14.91 25.69
N ARG A 180 9.90 -14.85 25.35
CA ARG A 180 10.80 -16.01 25.30
C ARG A 180 11.43 -16.39 26.63
N TRP A 181 11.80 -15.38 27.44
CA TRP A 181 12.59 -15.54 28.67
C TRP A 181 12.00 -14.82 29.88
N GLY A 182 10.90 -14.08 29.72
CA GLY A 182 10.23 -13.43 30.83
C GLY A 182 9.30 -14.39 31.60
N ASP A 183 9.21 -14.16 32.90
CA ASP A 183 8.32 -14.89 33.82
C ASP A 183 7.16 -14.00 34.33
N GLY A 184 7.11 -12.74 33.88
CA GLY A 184 6.11 -11.76 34.31
C GLY A 184 4.72 -11.96 33.70
N ARG A 185 3.76 -11.14 34.18
CA ARG A 185 2.39 -11.10 33.63
C ARG A 185 2.36 -10.77 32.14
N ALA A 186 3.26 -9.90 31.68
CA ALA A 186 3.42 -9.54 30.27
C ALA A 186 3.85 -10.74 29.43
N ALA A 187 4.85 -11.51 29.90
CA ALA A 187 5.30 -12.74 29.26
C ALA A 187 4.20 -13.80 29.17
N ALA A 188 3.47 -14.03 30.26
CA ALA A 188 2.34 -14.96 30.28
C ALA A 188 1.22 -14.53 29.32
N PHE A 189 0.91 -13.23 29.25
CA PHE A 189 -0.06 -12.67 28.32
C PHE A 189 0.40 -12.83 26.86
N ALA A 190 1.66 -12.48 26.56
CA ALA A 190 2.24 -12.61 25.23
C ALA A 190 2.20 -14.06 24.75
N ARG A 191 2.68 -15.03 25.57
CA ARG A 191 2.67 -16.46 25.24
C ARG A 191 1.26 -16.99 24.96
N ARG A 192 0.28 -16.63 25.80
CA ARG A 192 -1.13 -17.03 25.60
C ARG A 192 -1.74 -16.48 24.31
N ARG A 193 -1.23 -15.36 23.80
CA ARG A 193 -1.77 -14.66 22.62
C ARG A 193 -0.94 -14.85 21.36
N ALA A 194 0.15 -15.62 21.40
CA ALA A 194 1.13 -15.77 20.32
C ALA A 194 0.87 -16.94 19.35
N GLY A 195 -0.28 -17.62 19.40
CA GLY A 195 -0.55 -18.78 18.52
C GLY A 195 -0.45 -18.47 17.02
N TRP A 196 -0.73 -17.22 16.63
CA TRP A 196 -0.54 -16.67 15.28
C TRP A 196 0.93 -16.44 14.89
N ALA A 197 1.83 -16.23 15.85
CA ALA A 197 3.20 -15.79 15.60
C ALA A 197 4.01 -16.83 14.82
N ARG A 198 3.75 -18.13 15.05
CA ARG A 198 4.38 -19.24 14.31
C ARG A 198 4.11 -19.19 12.81
N TYR A 199 2.96 -18.65 12.40
CA TYR A 199 2.59 -18.49 11.00
C TYR A 199 3.03 -17.13 10.45
N ALA A 200 3.00 -16.09 11.27
CA ALA A 200 3.41 -14.75 10.86
C ALA A 200 4.93 -14.64 10.66
N LEU A 201 5.74 -15.27 11.51
CA LEU A 201 7.20 -15.13 11.48
C LEU A 201 7.81 -15.53 10.12
N PRO A 202 7.51 -16.70 9.51
CA PRO A 202 7.98 -17.04 8.18
C PRO A 202 7.61 -16.01 7.11
N LEU A 203 6.41 -15.42 7.21
CA LEU A 203 5.93 -14.41 6.27
C LEU A 203 6.64 -13.06 6.46
N VAL A 204 6.89 -12.64 7.70
CA VAL A 204 7.72 -11.46 8.00
C VAL A 204 9.12 -11.65 7.42
N LEU A 205 9.70 -12.85 7.56
CA LEU A 205 11.02 -13.14 6.99
C LEU A 205 11.01 -13.12 5.46
N ALA A 206 10.04 -13.78 4.82
CA ALA A 206 9.95 -13.86 3.37
C ALA A 206 9.66 -12.50 2.71
N TRP A 207 8.61 -11.80 3.17
CA TRP A 207 8.24 -10.50 2.61
C TRP A 207 9.16 -9.38 3.10
N GLY A 208 9.72 -9.48 4.31
CA GLY A 208 10.75 -8.57 4.79
C GLY A 208 12.04 -8.70 3.97
N PHE A 209 12.44 -9.92 3.61
CA PHE A 209 13.55 -10.14 2.68
C PHE A 209 13.27 -9.52 1.30
N LEU A 210 12.06 -9.73 0.76
CA LEU A 210 11.65 -9.11 -0.51
C LEU A 210 11.65 -7.57 -0.42
N TRP A 211 11.20 -7.02 0.71
CA TRP A 211 11.24 -5.59 0.99
C TRP A 211 12.67 -5.04 1.06
N LEU A 212 13.63 -5.76 1.67
CA LEU A 212 15.05 -5.39 1.66
C LEU A 212 15.66 -5.48 0.26
N LEU A 213 15.23 -6.47 -0.53
CA LEU A 213 15.67 -6.67 -1.90
C LEU A 213 15.25 -5.51 -2.81
N TYR A 214 14.04 -4.99 -2.59
CA TYR A 214 13.44 -3.91 -3.36
C TYR A 214 13.28 -2.60 -2.60
N PHE A 215 14.06 -2.38 -1.55
CA PHE A 215 13.94 -1.21 -0.68
C PHE A 215 13.93 0.08 -1.51
N PRO A 216 12.97 1.02 -1.32
CA PRO A 216 11.98 1.12 -0.22
C PRO A 216 10.66 0.33 -0.44
N GLY A 217 10.57 -0.53 -1.44
CA GLY A 217 9.37 -1.23 -1.86
C GLY A 217 9.08 -0.97 -3.35
N LEU A 218 7.86 -1.28 -3.78
CA LEU A 218 7.40 -0.93 -5.13
C LEU A 218 6.64 0.40 -5.06
N VAL A 219 7.19 1.43 -5.69
CA VAL A 219 6.63 2.79 -5.68
C VAL A 219 6.38 3.19 -7.14
N GLY A 220 5.13 3.02 -7.58
CA GLY A 220 4.72 3.40 -8.93
C GLY A 220 4.27 4.86 -9.02
N PHE A 221 3.63 5.20 -10.13
CA PHE A 221 3.07 6.52 -10.39
C PHE A 221 2.02 6.99 -9.36
N ASP A 222 1.01 6.17 -9.01
CA ASP A 222 -0.08 6.62 -8.10
C ASP A 222 0.45 7.16 -6.75
N PRO A 223 1.33 6.45 -6.01
CA PRO A 223 1.81 6.94 -4.71
C PRO A 223 2.70 8.19 -4.83
N LEU A 224 3.38 8.39 -5.96
CA LEU A 224 4.18 9.59 -6.21
C LEU A 224 3.29 10.82 -6.38
N LEU A 225 2.20 10.72 -7.16
CA LEU A 225 1.20 11.78 -7.26
C LEU A 225 0.53 12.08 -5.92
N GLN A 226 0.20 11.04 -5.14
CA GLN A 226 -0.36 11.25 -3.81
C GLN A 226 0.66 11.93 -2.88
N TRP A 227 1.95 11.62 -3.00
CA TRP A 227 2.98 12.31 -2.24
C TRP A 227 3.13 13.78 -2.64
N GLU A 228 3.00 14.09 -3.93
CA GLU A 228 2.94 15.48 -4.41
C GLU A 228 1.77 16.26 -3.78
N GLN A 229 0.61 15.63 -3.63
CA GLN A 229 -0.52 16.26 -2.92
C GLN A 229 -0.21 16.50 -1.44
N VAL A 230 0.56 15.61 -0.79
CA VAL A 230 1.01 15.80 0.60
C VAL A 230 1.96 16.99 0.72
N THR A 231 2.93 17.12 -0.20
CA THR A 231 3.93 18.21 -0.16
C THR A 231 3.32 19.55 -0.53
N THR A 232 2.43 19.60 -1.52
CA THR A 232 1.75 20.83 -1.99
C THR A 232 0.54 21.21 -1.15
N ARG A 233 0.03 20.30 -0.32
CA ARG A 233 -1.24 20.42 0.44
C ARG A 233 -2.47 20.68 -0.45
N ARG A 234 -2.41 20.28 -1.72
CA ARG A 234 -3.53 20.33 -2.64
C ARG A 234 -4.05 18.91 -2.86
N PHE A 235 -5.21 18.60 -2.29
CA PHE A 235 -5.78 17.27 -2.36
C PHE A 235 -6.80 17.19 -3.49
N VAL A 236 -6.57 16.29 -4.45
CA VAL A 236 -7.48 16.05 -5.57
C VAL A 236 -7.97 14.61 -5.49
N ASN A 237 -9.29 14.41 -5.58
CA ASN A 237 -9.95 13.13 -5.43
C ASN A 237 -9.79 12.18 -6.65
N TRP A 238 -8.75 12.36 -7.47
CA TRP A 238 -8.35 11.38 -8.48
C TRP A 238 -8.01 10.05 -7.80
N HIS A 239 -7.12 10.08 -6.83
CA HIS A 239 -6.92 8.98 -5.90
C HIS A 239 -7.61 9.30 -4.58
N PRO A 240 -8.12 8.30 -3.83
CA PRO A 240 -8.83 8.58 -2.59
C PRO A 240 -7.93 9.35 -1.58
N PRO A 241 -8.31 10.57 -1.15
CA PRO A 241 -7.53 11.39 -0.22
C PRO A 241 -7.24 10.68 1.09
N PHE A 242 -8.14 9.78 1.51
CA PHE A 242 -7.92 8.96 2.70
C PHE A 242 -6.64 8.10 2.60
N HIS A 243 -6.32 7.56 1.42
CA HIS A 243 -5.05 6.87 1.20
C HIS A 243 -3.88 7.86 1.13
N THR A 244 -4.07 9.06 0.58
CA THR A 244 -3.05 10.11 0.60
C THR A 244 -2.64 10.47 2.04
N TRP A 245 -3.60 10.62 2.95
CA TRP A 245 -3.33 10.87 4.37
C TRP A 245 -2.73 9.67 5.09
N TRP A 246 -3.06 8.45 4.67
CA TRP A 246 -2.39 7.23 5.13
C TRP A 246 -0.90 7.26 4.79
N LEU A 247 -0.54 7.64 3.56
CA LEU A 247 0.86 7.83 3.15
C LEU A 247 1.53 8.93 3.97
N TRP A 248 0.89 10.09 4.12
CA TRP A 248 1.43 11.18 4.95
C TRP A 248 1.72 10.74 6.39
N LEU A 249 0.76 10.08 7.05
CA LEU A 249 0.89 9.67 8.44
C LEU A 249 2.05 8.70 8.68
N ILE A 250 2.27 7.79 7.73
CA ILE A 250 3.26 6.72 7.89
C ILE A 250 4.61 7.12 7.29
N ALA A 251 4.64 7.62 6.05
CA ALA A 251 5.88 8.01 5.36
C ALA A 251 6.40 9.38 5.80
N GLY A 252 5.53 10.29 6.24
CA GLY A 252 5.87 11.67 6.64
C GLY A 252 7.05 11.77 7.61
N PRO A 253 6.99 11.10 8.78
CA PRO A 253 8.08 11.15 9.76
C PRO A 253 9.44 10.69 9.21
N PHE A 254 9.45 9.82 8.20
CA PHE A 254 10.65 9.18 7.65
C PHE A 254 11.14 9.81 6.35
N ASP A 255 10.31 10.64 5.73
CA ASP A 255 10.41 11.07 4.33
C ASP A 255 10.73 9.88 3.40
N SER A 256 10.01 8.77 3.59
CA SER A 256 10.28 7.54 2.87
C SER A 256 9.09 6.59 2.84
N MET A 257 8.79 6.11 1.65
CA MET A 257 7.81 5.05 1.41
C MET A 257 8.20 3.69 2.00
N ALA A 258 9.44 3.53 2.46
CA ALA A 258 9.93 2.32 3.11
C ALA A 258 9.15 1.97 4.38
N SER A 259 8.71 2.98 5.12
CA SER A 259 7.92 2.82 6.33
C SER A 259 6.52 2.26 6.03
N VAL A 260 5.92 2.66 4.91
CA VAL A 260 4.59 2.20 4.47
C VAL A 260 4.66 0.72 4.11
N SER A 261 5.58 0.35 3.23
CA SER A 261 5.76 -1.05 2.81
C SER A 261 6.21 -1.95 3.97
N ALA A 262 7.07 -1.48 4.87
CA ALA A 262 7.45 -2.22 6.08
C ALA A 262 6.25 -2.46 7.00
N LEU A 263 5.42 -1.44 7.23
CA LEU A 263 4.21 -1.60 8.05
C LEU A 263 3.21 -2.56 7.38
N GLN A 264 3.04 -2.49 6.06
CA GLN A 264 2.23 -3.44 5.30
C GLN A 264 2.70 -4.88 5.50
N VAL A 265 4.00 -5.15 5.37
CA VAL A 265 4.59 -6.48 5.62
C VAL A 265 4.21 -7.00 7.01
N LEU A 266 4.43 -6.19 8.04
CA LEU A 266 4.15 -6.60 9.43
C LEU A 266 2.66 -6.84 9.67
N LEU A 267 1.79 -5.94 9.16
CA LEU A 267 0.35 -6.04 9.33
C LEU A 267 -0.23 -7.23 8.57
N PHE A 268 0.17 -7.46 7.32
CA PHE A 268 -0.27 -8.62 6.54
C PHE A 268 0.18 -9.92 7.19
N ALA A 269 1.44 -10.02 7.63
CA ALA A 269 1.96 -11.24 8.22
C ALA A 269 1.26 -11.56 9.55
N GLY A 270 1.09 -10.54 10.40
CA GLY A 270 0.39 -10.68 11.67
C GLY A 270 -1.08 -11.05 11.50
N LEU A 271 -1.77 -10.39 10.56
CA LEU A 271 -3.19 -10.61 10.31
C LEU A 271 -3.45 -11.96 9.62
N LEU A 272 -2.63 -12.35 8.64
CA LEU A 272 -2.70 -13.68 8.03
C LEU A 272 -2.41 -14.76 9.06
N GLY A 273 -1.40 -14.57 9.93
CA GLY A 273 -1.16 -15.46 11.05
C GLY A 273 -2.37 -15.59 12.00
N LYS A 274 -3.09 -14.48 12.24
CA LYS A 274 -4.33 -14.48 13.05
C LYS A 274 -5.49 -15.21 12.38
N VAL A 275 -5.61 -15.10 11.05
CA VAL A 275 -6.59 -15.89 10.27
C VAL A 275 -6.24 -17.37 10.33
N LEU A 276 -4.97 -17.75 10.19
CA LEU A 276 -4.53 -19.14 10.27
C LEU A 276 -4.69 -19.74 11.67
N GLU A 277 -4.47 -18.94 12.73
CA GLU A 277 -4.81 -19.30 14.11
C GLU A 277 -6.32 -19.56 14.24
N GLU A 278 -7.16 -18.70 13.66
CA GLU A 278 -8.61 -18.89 13.63
C GLU A 278 -9.00 -20.16 12.86
N LEU A 279 -8.40 -20.45 11.71
CA LEU A 279 -8.62 -21.71 10.99
C LEU A 279 -8.29 -22.95 11.85
N GLY A 280 -7.29 -22.86 12.73
CA GLY A 280 -7.02 -23.89 13.73
C GLY A 280 -8.18 -24.10 14.71
N HIS A 281 -8.88 -23.04 15.11
CA HIS A 281 -10.11 -23.15 15.91
C HIS A 281 -11.29 -23.76 15.13
N TRP A 282 -11.28 -23.61 13.80
CA TRP A 282 -12.15 -24.34 12.88
C TRP A 282 -11.70 -25.79 12.62
N LYS A 283 -10.67 -26.26 13.33
CA LYS A 283 -10.10 -27.62 13.22
C LYS A 283 -9.53 -27.94 11.83
N VAL A 284 -9.12 -26.92 11.08
CA VAL A 284 -8.31 -27.11 9.87
C VAL A 284 -6.98 -27.77 10.27
N PRO A 285 -6.53 -28.81 9.55
CA PRO A 285 -5.29 -29.51 9.90
C PRO A 285 -4.06 -28.60 9.72
N GLY A 286 -3.07 -28.76 10.60
CA GLY A 286 -1.90 -27.88 10.64
C GLY A 286 -1.09 -27.83 9.34
N TRP A 287 -1.01 -28.94 8.60
CA TRP A 287 -0.32 -29.00 7.32
C TRP A 287 -0.98 -28.10 6.27
N ALA A 288 -2.31 -27.95 6.30
CA ALA A 288 -3.03 -27.08 5.37
C ALA A 288 -2.76 -25.61 5.67
N CYS A 289 -2.75 -25.23 6.96
CA CYS A 289 -2.34 -23.88 7.37
C CYS A 289 -0.89 -23.57 6.96
N TRP A 290 0.02 -24.53 7.12
CA TRP A 290 1.41 -24.36 6.65
C TRP A 290 1.53 -24.34 5.13
N GLY A 291 0.63 -25.02 4.40
CA GLY A 291 0.51 -24.90 2.95
C GLY A 291 0.16 -23.47 2.51
N VAL A 292 -0.75 -22.80 3.23
CA VAL A 292 -1.04 -21.37 3.01
C VAL A 292 0.19 -20.50 3.28
N VAL A 293 0.92 -20.75 4.38
CA VAL A 293 2.17 -20.02 4.69
C VAL A 293 3.20 -20.21 3.58
N ALA A 294 3.42 -21.45 3.13
CA ALA A 294 4.39 -21.75 2.08
C ALA A 294 4.02 -21.06 0.76
N TRP A 295 2.75 -21.17 0.34
CA TRP A 295 2.27 -20.48 -0.86
C TRP A 295 2.44 -18.95 -0.74
N ALA A 296 2.06 -18.37 0.39
CA ALA A 296 2.13 -16.93 0.60
C ALA A 296 3.57 -16.40 0.68
N ALA A 297 4.49 -17.16 1.28
CA ALA A 297 5.90 -16.83 1.36
C ALA A 297 6.63 -16.95 0.02
N LEU A 298 6.23 -17.93 -0.81
CA LEU A 298 6.92 -18.24 -2.08
C LEU A 298 6.29 -17.56 -3.30
N SER A 299 5.06 -17.07 -3.21
CA SER A 299 4.35 -16.42 -4.32
C SER A 299 4.92 -15.01 -4.59
N PRO A 300 5.56 -14.78 -5.75
CA PRO A 300 6.06 -13.46 -6.10
C PRO A 300 4.91 -12.46 -6.28
N ALA A 301 3.81 -12.88 -6.90
CA ALA A 301 2.64 -12.03 -7.09
C ALA A 301 2.03 -11.56 -5.77
N LEU A 302 2.00 -12.41 -4.74
CA LEU A 302 1.54 -12.00 -3.43
C LEU A 302 2.56 -11.08 -2.74
N GLY A 303 3.83 -11.48 -2.69
CA GLY A 303 4.89 -10.74 -2.02
C GLY A 303 5.06 -9.31 -2.59
N THR A 304 5.05 -9.19 -3.91
CA THR A 304 5.17 -7.90 -4.62
C THR A 304 4.00 -6.96 -4.32
N ASN A 305 2.77 -7.47 -4.28
CA ASN A 305 1.60 -6.67 -3.86
C ASN A 305 1.66 -6.28 -2.37
N VAL A 306 2.22 -7.11 -1.49
CA VAL A 306 2.39 -6.76 -0.07
C VAL A 306 3.36 -5.61 0.12
N ILE A 307 4.46 -5.56 -0.65
CA ILE A 307 5.48 -4.50 -0.54
C ILE A 307 5.22 -3.30 -1.46
N ALA A 308 4.15 -3.35 -2.26
CA ALA A 308 3.75 -2.26 -3.13
C ALA A 308 2.97 -1.19 -2.36
N VAL A 309 3.39 0.06 -2.52
CA VAL A 309 2.86 1.21 -1.79
C VAL A 309 1.54 1.71 -2.42
N TRP A 310 0.79 0.80 -3.02
CA TRP A 310 -0.51 1.09 -3.63
C TRP A 310 -1.64 0.98 -2.60
N LYS A 311 -2.73 1.70 -2.86
CA LYS A 311 -4.00 1.63 -2.12
C LYS A 311 -4.63 0.23 -2.08
N ASP A 312 -4.27 -0.66 -3.01
CA ASP A 312 -4.69 -2.06 -3.11
C ASP A 312 -4.25 -2.89 -1.89
N ALA A 313 -3.05 -2.64 -1.37
CA ALA A 313 -2.50 -3.32 -0.20
C ALA A 313 -3.31 -3.04 1.07
N PRO A 314 -3.46 -1.79 1.55
CA PRO A 314 -4.27 -1.51 2.73
C PRO A 314 -5.74 -1.93 2.51
N PHE A 315 -6.28 -1.78 1.30
CA PHE A 315 -7.63 -2.26 0.98
C PHE A 315 -7.79 -3.78 1.20
N THR A 316 -6.84 -4.57 0.70
CA THR A 316 -6.86 -6.04 0.84
C THR A 316 -6.59 -6.46 2.28
N LEU A 317 -5.72 -5.75 3.00
CA LEU A 317 -5.47 -5.95 4.42
C LEU A 317 -6.77 -5.79 5.25
N ILE A 318 -7.55 -4.74 4.98
CA ILE A 318 -8.84 -4.52 5.65
C ILE A 318 -9.86 -5.61 5.27
N CYS A 319 -9.85 -6.06 4.01
CA CYS A 319 -10.69 -7.21 3.61
C CYS A 319 -10.32 -8.49 4.40
N LEU A 320 -9.03 -8.78 4.57
CA LEU A 320 -8.55 -9.90 5.37
C LEU A 320 -8.94 -9.76 6.86
N TRP A 321 -9.00 -8.53 7.37
CA TRP A 321 -9.48 -8.27 8.72
C TRP A 321 -10.97 -8.59 8.84
N GLY A 322 -11.76 -8.20 7.84
CA GLY A 322 -13.16 -8.61 7.70
C GLY A 322 -13.33 -10.13 7.73
N VAL A 323 -12.52 -10.87 6.96
CA VAL A 323 -12.51 -12.35 6.96
C VAL A 323 -12.29 -12.90 8.37
N LEU A 324 -11.31 -12.40 9.12
CA LEU A 324 -11.04 -12.83 10.48
C LEU A 324 -12.25 -12.61 11.41
N LEU A 325 -12.88 -11.45 11.33
CA LEU A 325 -14.05 -11.10 12.16
C LEU A 325 -15.25 -11.98 11.83
N LEU A 326 -15.49 -12.24 10.54
CA LEU A 326 -16.61 -13.05 10.07
C LEU A 326 -16.40 -14.54 10.35
N LEU A 327 -15.17 -15.07 10.21
CA LEU A 327 -14.83 -16.43 10.62
C LEU A 327 -15.09 -16.64 12.12
N ARG A 328 -14.72 -15.66 12.95
CA ARG A 328 -15.03 -15.70 14.38
C ARG A 328 -16.52 -15.69 14.62
N ALA A 329 -17.24 -14.75 14.00
CA ALA A 329 -18.67 -14.60 14.16
C ALA A 329 -19.44 -15.87 13.75
N GLU A 330 -19.06 -16.50 12.63
CA GLU A 330 -19.70 -17.73 12.18
C GLU A 330 -19.42 -18.93 13.10
N ARG A 331 -18.21 -19.00 13.69
CA ARG A 331 -17.85 -20.03 14.68
C ARG A 331 -18.55 -19.82 16.02
N THR A 332 -18.64 -18.57 16.49
CA THR A 332 -19.25 -18.24 17.80
C THR A 332 -20.75 -18.00 17.73
N GLY A 333 -21.36 -18.03 16.54
CA GLY A 333 -22.80 -17.92 16.34
C GLY A 333 -23.34 -16.49 16.22
N GLY A 334 -22.48 -15.47 16.13
CA GLY A 334 -22.90 -14.09 15.95
C GLY A 334 -21.79 -13.06 16.16
N LEU A 335 -22.10 -11.80 15.85
CA LEU A 335 -21.24 -10.66 16.16
C LEU A 335 -21.49 -10.20 17.60
N THR A 336 -20.43 -9.75 18.27
CA THR A 336 -20.52 -8.90 19.46
C THR A 336 -20.56 -7.44 19.04
N VAL A 337 -20.98 -6.51 19.92
CA VAL A 337 -20.94 -5.06 19.64
C VAL A 337 -19.54 -4.60 19.23
N LYS A 338 -18.49 -5.11 19.89
CA LYS A 338 -17.10 -4.83 19.53
C LYS A 338 -16.75 -5.34 18.12
N ALA A 339 -17.13 -6.58 17.80
CA ALA A 339 -16.88 -7.14 16.47
C ALA A 339 -17.69 -6.40 15.38
N ALA A 340 -18.91 -5.96 15.70
CA ALA A 340 -19.73 -5.14 14.82
C ALA A 340 -19.11 -3.75 14.56
N ALA A 341 -18.57 -3.10 15.59
CA ALA A 341 -17.83 -1.85 15.43
C ALA A 341 -16.58 -2.05 14.55
N GLN A 342 -15.82 -3.11 14.78
CA GLN A 342 -14.63 -3.43 13.97
C GLN A 342 -14.99 -3.76 12.52
N LEU A 343 -16.07 -4.51 12.28
CA LEU A 343 -16.56 -4.82 10.94
C LEU A 343 -17.12 -3.56 10.24
N GLY A 344 -17.78 -2.68 10.98
CA GLY A 344 -18.21 -1.36 10.49
C GLY A 344 -17.01 -0.51 10.08
N LEU A 345 -15.96 -0.47 10.91
CA LEU A 345 -14.71 0.19 10.56
C LEU A 345 -14.06 -0.42 9.31
N CYS A 346 -14.11 -1.75 9.15
CA CYS A 346 -13.66 -2.38 7.91
C CYS A 346 -14.46 -1.89 6.69
N ALA A 347 -15.80 -1.87 6.77
CA ALA A 347 -16.65 -1.38 5.69
C ALA A 347 -16.39 0.10 5.35
N ALA A 348 -16.14 0.93 6.35
CA ALA A 348 -15.77 2.33 6.16
C ALA A 348 -14.41 2.46 5.47
N CYS A 349 -13.37 1.79 5.98
CA CYS A 349 -12.04 1.81 5.38
C CYS A 349 -12.04 1.25 3.94
N ILE A 350 -12.77 0.17 3.66
CA ILE A 350 -12.95 -0.37 2.30
C ILE A 350 -13.52 0.70 1.38
N SER A 351 -14.54 1.43 1.82
CA SER A 351 -15.18 2.51 1.05
C SER A 351 -14.28 3.74 0.86
N LEU A 352 -13.38 4.02 1.81
CA LEU A 352 -12.54 5.20 1.81
C LEU A 352 -11.19 5.00 1.10
N LEU A 353 -10.65 3.77 1.10
CA LEU A 353 -9.37 3.45 0.48
C LEU A 353 -9.46 3.31 -1.05
N ARG A 354 -10.64 3.02 -1.59
CA ARG A 354 -10.87 2.83 -3.03
C ARG A 354 -12.22 3.35 -3.51
N HIS A 355 -12.22 3.88 -4.73
CA HIS A 355 -13.44 4.37 -5.39
C HIS A 355 -14.46 3.26 -5.69
N ASN A 356 -14.00 2.05 -6.01
CA ASN A 356 -14.87 0.87 -6.16
C ASN A 356 -15.22 0.21 -4.80
N GLY A 357 -14.59 0.63 -3.70
CA GLY A 357 -14.81 0.10 -2.36
C GLY A 357 -16.27 0.07 -1.89
N PRO A 358 -17.09 1.11 -2.15
CA PRO A 358 -18.52 1.07 -1.83
C PRO A 358 -19.27 -0.12 -2.45
N LEU A 359 -18.87 -0.61 -3.63
CA LEU A 359 -19.46 -1.79 -4.26
C LEU A 359 -19.17 -3.09 -3.52
N LEU A 360 -18.20 -3.08 -2.59
CA LEU A 360 -17.92 -4.20 -1.70
C LEU A 360 -18.55 -3.97 -0.32
N ALA A 361 -18.37 -2.75 0.21
CA ALA A 361 -18.81 -2.39 1.55
C ALA A 361 -20.33 -2.42 1.69
N ALA A 362 -21.09 -1.92 0.70
CA ALA A 362 -22.55 -1.94 0.77
C ALA A 362 -23.11 -3.36 0.78
N PRO A 363 -22.74 -4.27 -0.15
CA PRO A 363 -23.16 -5.67 -0.07
C PRO A 363 -22.72 -6.36 1.22
N LEU A 364 -21.52 -6.08 1.75
CA LEU A 364 -21.03 -6.62 3.02
C LEU A 364 -21.89 -6.17 4.21
N LEU A 365 -22.25 -4.89 4.26
CA LEU A 365 -23.14 -4.35 5.31
C LEU A 365 -24.53 -4.98 5.21
N LEU A 366 -25.12 -5.04 4.01
CA LEU A 366 -26.44 -5.61 3.80
C LEU A 366 -26.50 -7.09 4.19
N SER A 367 -25.51 -7.89 3.78
CA SER A 367 -25.44 -9.32 4.11
C SER A 367 -25.16 -9.55 5.60
N ALA A 368 -24.29 -8.74 6.24
CA ALA A 368 -24.05 -8.82 7.67
C ALA A 368 -25.28 -8.41 8.50
N LEU A 369 -26.00 -7.35 8.08
CA LEU A 369 -27.26 -6.95 8.70
C LEU A 369 -28.31 -8.06 8.57
N TRP A 370 -28.46 -8.66 7.39
CA TRP A 370 -29.36 -9.78 7.19
C TRP A 370 -29.00 -10.98 8.08
N ARG A 371 -27.71 -11.35 8.11
CA ARG A 371 -27.19 -12.54 8.80
C ARG A 371 -27.23 -12.42 10.33
N TYR A 372 -26.83 -11.29 10.88
CA TYR A 372 -26.70 -11.08 12.32
C TYR A 372 -27.86 -10.23 12.84
N ARG A 373 -28.69 -10.78 13.75
CA ARG A 373 -29.99 -10.20 14.12
C ARG A 373 -29.98 -9.29 15.35
N GLY A 374 -28.87 -9.19 16.06
CA GLY A 374 -28.76 -8.38 17.28
C GLY A 374 -28.95 -6.88 17.01
N ARG A 375 -29.91 -6.23 17.69
CA ARG A 375 -30.29 -4.83 17.42
C ARG A 375 -29.14 -3.86 17.73
N ARG A 376 -28.42 -4.07 18.82
CA ARG A 376 -27.29 -3.21 19.23
C ARG A 376 -26.15 -3.35 18.23
N GLU A 377 -25.82 -4.58 17.86
CA GLU A 377 -24.76 -4.92 16.91
C GLU A 377 -25.05 -4.32 15.53
N ARG A 378 -26.29 -4.45 15.02
CA ARG A 378 -26.71 -3.84 13.75
C ARG A 378 -26.61 -2.31 13.78
N GLY A 379 -27.07 -1.69 14.87
CA GLY A 379 -26.97 -0.24 15.05
C GLY A 379 -25.52 0.23 15.06
N THR A 380 -24.64 -0.45 15.80
CA THR A 380 -23.20 -0.16 15.84
C THR A 380 -22.53 -0.38 14.48
N LEU A 381 -22.86 -1.47 13.78
CA LEU A 381 -22.34 -1.77 12.44
C LEU A 381 -22.66 -0.64 11.45
N LEU A 382 -23.91 -0.16 11.44
CA LEU A 382 -24.35 0.94 10.57
C LEU A 382 -23.73 2.27 10.98
N LEU A 383 -23.75 2.59 12.27
CA LEU A 383 -23.20 3.85 12.78
C LEU A 383 -21.72 3.98 12.43
N VAL A 384 -20.93 2.92 12.67
CA VAL A 384 -19.50 2.96 12.37
C VAL A 384 -19.25 2.83 10.86
N GLY A 385 -19.93 1.93 10.15
CA GLY A 385 -19.69 1.71 8.73
C GLY A 385 -20.14 2.86 7.84
N VAL A 386 -21.43 3.21 7.90
CA VAL A 386 -22.01 4.28 7.08
C VAL A 386 -21.66 5.64 7.67
N GLY A 387 -21.81 5.81 8.99
CA GLY A 387 -21.57 7.10 9.64
C GLY A 387 -20.13 7.60 9.48
N LEU A 388 -19.12 6.76 9.68
CA LEU A 388 -17.72 7.17 9.47
C LEU A 388 -17.42 7.47 8.00
N THR A 389 -17.97 6.69 7.07
CA THR A 389 -17.79 6.95 5.63
C THR A 389 -18.35 8.31 5.23
N LEU A 390 -19.57 8.63 5.69
CA LEU A 390 -20.22 9.92 5.41
C LEU A 390 -19.50 11.08 6.10
N LEU A 391 -19.04 10.88 7.34
CA LEU A 391 -18.24 11.87 8.07
C LEU A 391 -16.95 12.21 7.31
N VAL A 392 -16.23 11.19 6.84
CA VAL A 392 -14.96 11.42 6.13
C VAL A 392 -15.20 12.03 4.76
N ARG A 393 -16.09 11.45 3.94
CA ARG A 393 -16.35 11.94 2.57
C ARG A 393 -17.07 13.30 2.52
N GLY A 394 -17.82 13.64 3.57
CA GLY A 394 -18.55 14.90 3.67
C GLY A 394 -17.70 15.98 4.36
N PRO A 395 -17.91 16.23 5.67
CA PRO A 395 -17.30 17.36 6.37
C PRO A 395 -15.77 17.31 6.40
N VAL A 396 -15.13 16.14 6.53
CA VAL A 396 -13.66 16.09 6.59
C VAL A 396 -13.04 16.44 5.23
N TYR A 397 -13.57 15.90 4.12
CA TYR A 397 -13.08 16.24 2.78
C TYR A 397 -13.36 17.71 2.44
N SER A 398 -14.54 18.23 2.81
CA SER A 398 -14.86 19.65 2.64
C SER A 398 -13.94 20.56 3.44
N ALA A 399 -13.64 20.23 4.71
CA ALA A 399 -12.76 21.01 5.56
C ALA A 399 -11.30 20.98 5.08
N ALA A 400 -10.89 19.88 4.45
CA ALA A 400 -9.55 19.73 3.85
C ALA A 400 -9.45 20.34 2.44
N GLY A 401 -10.52 20.95 1.90
CA GLY A 401 -10.52 21.53 0.56
C GLY A 401 -10.25 20.52 -0.55
N VAL A 402 -10.74 19.28 -0.40
CA VAL A 402 -10.54 18.23 -1.41
C VAL A 402 -11.26 18.60 -2.70
N GLU A 403 -10.49 18.75 -3.77
CA GLU A 403 -11.00 19.01 -5.12
C GLU A 403 -11.59 17.73 -5.74
N PRO A 404 -12.64 17.84 -6.57
CA PRO A 404 -13.21 16.71 -7.29
C PRO A 404 -12.21 16.13 -8.30
N ALA A 405 -12.43 14.87 -8.70
CA ALA A 405 -11.61 14.26 -9.75
C ALA A 405 -11.86 14.95 -11.11
N PRO A 406 -10.80 15.15 -11.93
CA PRO A 406 -10.94 15.70 -13.28
C PRO A 406 -11.92 14.92 -14.17
N PRO A 407 -12.64 15.60 -15.09
CA PRO A 407 -13.59 14.98 -16.01
C PRO A 407 -13.02 13.76 -16.76
N LEU A 408 -11.80 13.89 -17.29
CA LEU A 408 -11.06 12.82 -17.97
C LEU A 408 -11.09 11.50 -17.20
N LEU A 409 -10.87 11.57 -15.89
CA LEU A 409 -10.75 10.41 -15.02
C LEU A 409 -12.11 9.87 -14.60
N THR A 410 -13.09 10.75 -14.37
CA THR A 410 -14.46 10.33 -14.08
C THR A 410 -15.14 9.64 -15.26
N GLN A 411 -14.68 9.93 -16.49
CA GLN A 411 -15.23 9.39 -17.74
C GLN A 411 -14.39 8.26 -18.35
N VAL A 412 -13.35 7.76 -17.66
CA VAL A 412 -12.43 6.73 -18.19
C VAL A 412 -13.15 5.54 -18.81
N LEU A 413 -14.19 5.01 -18.14
CA LEU A 413 -14.94 3.86 -18.66
C LEU A 413 -15.74 4.21 -19.91
N SER A 414 -16.39 5.38 -19.92
CA SER A 414 -17.10 5.90 -21.08
C SER A 414 -16.15 6.09 -22.27
N ILE A 415 -15.00 6.71 -22.04
CA ILE A 415 -13.97 6.97 -23.06
C ILE A 415 -13.49 5.67 -23.70
N HIS A 416 -13.24 4.63 -22.89
CA HIS A 416 -12.80 3.34 -23.44
C HIS A 416 -13.87 2.73 -24.34
N ARG A 417 -15.15 2.82 -23.95
CA ARG A 417 -16.28 2.34 -24.76
C ARG A 417 -16.50 3.18 -26.03
N LEU A 418 -16.26 4.49 -25.97
CA LEU A 418 -16.31 5.37 -27.12
C LEU A 418 -15.20 5.08 -28.13
N GLY A 419 -14.02 4.69 -27.67
CA GLY A 419 -12.95 4.22 -28.56
C GLY A 419 -13.35 2.98 -29.35
N ALA A 420 -14.07 2.05 -28.72
CA ALA A 420 -14.65 0.90 -29.42
C ALA A 420 -15.71 1.34 -30.46
N ALA A 421 -16.60 2.27 -30.06
CA ALA A 421 -17.61 2.81 -30.97
C ALA A 421 -16.99 3.50 -32.20
N ALA A 422 -15.85 4.18 -32.03
CA ALA A 422 -15.14 4.85 -33.13
C ALA A 422 -14.60 3.87 -34.19
N LEU A 423 -14.41 2.58 -33.86
CA LEU A 423 -14.08 1.54 -34.84
C LEU A 423 -15.26 1.18 -35.75
N HIS A 424 -16.49 1.52 -35.34
CA HIS A 424 -17.74 1.27 -36.06
C HIS A 424 -18.38 2.57 -36.56
N ALA A 425 -17.57 3.61 -36.79
CA ALA A 425 -18.04 4.96 -37.10
C ALA A 425 -18.98 5.06 -38.32
N ASP A 426 -18.82 4.16 -39.29
CA ASP A 426 -19.65 4.02 -40.50
C ASP A 426 -21.10 3.60 -40.21
N THR A 427 -21.34 2.98 -39.07
CA THR A 427 -22.65 2.48 -38.65
C THR A 427 -23.32 3.33 -37.56
N LEU A 428 -22.61 4.36 -37.05
CA LEU A 428 -23.13 5.23 -36.01
C LEU A 428 -24.06 6.33 -36.57
N PRO A 429 -25.09 6.74 -35.81
CA PRO A 429 -25.88 7.92 -36.13
C PRO A 429 -25.00 9.18 -36.29
N PRO A 430 -25.39 10.15 -37.16
CA PRO A 430 -24.64 11.39 -37.34
C PRO A 430 -24.48 12.23 -36.06
N GLU A 431 -25.39 12.09 -35.09
CA GLU A 431 -25.24 12.72 -33.78
C GLU A 431 -24.08 12.12 -32.97
N ASP A 432 -23.97 10.79 -32.92
CA ASP A 432 -22.95 10.07 -32.18
C ASP A 432 -21.56 10.31 -32.80
N LEU A 433 -21.51 10.31 -34.13
CA LEU A 433 -20.30 10.63 -34.89
C LEU A 433 -19.81 12.05 -34.58
N ARG A 434 -20.71 13.04 -34.55
CA ARG A 434 -20.37 14.42 -34.18
C ARG A 434 -19.81 14.51 -32.76
N THR A 435 -20.41 13.81 -31.79
CA THR A 435 -19.88 13.77 -30.42
C THR A 435 -18.47 13.17 -30.38
N LEU A 436 -18.23 12.06 -31.08
CA LEU A 436 -16.90 11.42 -31.14
C LEU A 436 -15.84 12.35 -31.76
N THR A 437 -16.14 12.96 -32.91
CA THR A 437 -15.21 13.84 -33.63
C THR A 437 -14.91 15.13 -32.87
N GLN A 438 -15.87 15.65 -32.09
CA GLN A 438 -15.63 16.81 -31.21
C GLN A 438 -14.63 16.51 -30.08
N LEU A 439 -14.62 15.28 -29.58
CA LEU A 439 -13.70 14.87 -28.52
C LEU A 439 -12.29 14.67 -29.07
N MET A 440 -12.17 13.87 -30.13
CA MET A 440 -10.93 13.50 -30.78
C MET A 440 -11.20 13.08 -32.24
N PRO A 441 -10.30 13.41 -33.21
CA PRO A 441 -10.44 12.94 -34.58
C PRO A 441 -10.58 11.42 -34.67
N LEU A 442 -11.39 10.91 -35.60
CA LEU A 442 -11.67 9.47 -35.74
C LEU A 442 -10.39 8.66 -36.02
N GLU A 443 -9.49 9.22 -36.82
CA GLU A 443 -8.18 8.62 -37.12
C GLU A 443 -7.34 8.44 -35.84
N GLU A 444 -7.39 9.40 -34.92
CA GLU A 444 -6.67 9.32 -33.65
C GLU A 444 -7.32 8.30 -32.70
N TRP A 445 -8.66 8.17 -32.70
CA TRP A 445 -9.34 7.09 -31.98
C TRP A 445 -8.88 5.72 -32.49
N GLN A 446 -8.93 5.50 -33.81
CA GLN A 446 -8.57 4.22 -34.43
C GLN A 446 -7.10 3.86 -34.23
N LYS A 447 -6.21 4.84 -34.33
CA LYS A 447 -4.76 4.66 -34.13
C LYS A 447 -4.40 4.32 -32.69
N ARG A 448 -5.11 4.88 -31.72
CA ARG A 448 -4.75 4.77 -30.29
C ARG A 448 -5.53 3.70 -29.56
N TYR A 449 -6.72 3.35 -30.01
CA TYR A 449 -7.59 2.43 -29.27
C TYR A 449 -6.95 1.04 -29.11
N VAL A 450 -6.93 0.58 -27.86
CA VAL A 450 -6.50 -0.78 -27.47
C VAL A 450 -7.61 -1.37 -26.61
N CYS A 451 -8.11 -2.57 -26.95
CA CYS A 451 -9.27 -3.11 -26.25
C CYS A 451 -8.95 -3.52 -24.81
N GLU A 452 -7.71 -3.92 -24.53
CA GLU A 452 -7.25 -4.37 -23.21
C GLU A 452 -7.08 -3.21 -22.22
N ALA A 453 -6.78 -2.00 -22.70
CA ALA A 453 -6.36 -0.89 -21.85
C ALA A 453 -6.78 0.47 -22.42
N VAL A 454 -7.38 1.30 -21.58
CA VAL A 454 -7.78 2.68 -21.93
C VAL A 454 -6.58 3.64 -22.03
N LEU A 455 -5.42 3.26 -21.48
CA LEU A 455 -4.33 4.18 -21.18
C LEU A 455 -3.85 4.99 -22.40
N SER A 456 -3.81 4.38 -23.59
CA SER A 456 -3.42 5.03 -24.84
C SER A 456 -4.33 6.19 -25.29
N LEU A 457 -5.55 6.27 -24.74
CA LEU A 457 -6.52 7.33 -25.01
C LEU A 457 -6.45 8.49 -24.01
N ILE A 458 -5.79 8.30 -22.86
CA ILE A 458 -5.84 9.24 -21.73
C ILE A 458 -4.46 9.67 -21.21
N LEU A 459 -3.37 9.22 -21.83
CA LEU A 459 -2.00 9.64 -21.49
C LEU A 459 -1.68 11.06 -22.01
N PRO A 460 -0.62 11.70 -21.49
CA PRO A 460 -0.07 12.93 -22.06
C PRO A 460 0.15 12.80 -23.56
N SER A 461 -0.04 13.87 -24.34
CA SER A 461 -0.03 13.91 -25.82
C SER A 461 -1.27 13.31 -26.51
N THR A 462 -2.36 13.15 -25.78
CA THR A 462 -3.67 12.80 -26.34
C THR A 462 -4.57 14.04 -26.34
N PRO A 463 -5.42 14.23 -27.37
CA PRO A 463 -6.37 15.35 -27.39
C PRO A 463 -7.29 15.41 -26.16
N LEU A 464 -7.60 14.27 -25.53
CA LEU A 464 -8.42 14.22 -24.32
C LEU A 464 -7.65 14.64 -23.06
N TYR A 465 -6.35 14.37 -22.99
CA TYR A 465 -5.50 14.80 -21.89
C TYR A 465 -5.14 16.29 -22.01
N ASP A 466 -4.85 16.75 -23.22
CA ASP A 466 -4.42 18.13 -23.48
C ASP A 466 -5.61 19.12 -23.46
N HIS A 467 -6.82 18.62 -23.73
CA HIS A 467 -8.07 19.39 -23.71
C HIS A 467 -9.17 18.73 -22.84
N PRO A 468 -8.95 18.61 -21.52
CA PRO A 468 -9.90 17.95 -20.62
C PRO A 468 -11.26 18.69 -20.53
N GLU A 469 -11.29 19.98 -20.88
CA GLU A 469 -12.50 20.80 -20.97
C GLU A 469 -13.53 20.24 -21.96
N ARG A 470 -13.09 19.44 -22.95
CA ARG A 470 -13.98 18.78 -23.92
C ARG A 470 -14.92 17.76 -23.27
N LEU A 471 -14.59 17.29 -22.07
CA LEU A 471 -15.34 16.30 -21.32
C LEU A 471 -16.21 16.92 -20.21
N GLU A 472 -16.04 18.21 -19.94
CA GLU A 472 -16.78 18.92 -18.89
C GLU A 472 -18.28 18.93 -19.18
N GLY A 473 -19.09 18.54 -18.19
CA GLY A 473 -20.55 18.49 -18.32
C GLY A 473 -21.09 17.42 -19.28
N LYS A 474 -20.25 16.70 -20.03
CA LYS A 474 -20.68 15.75 -21.08
C LYS A 474 -21.03 14.35 -20.59
N GLY A 475 -20.85 14.02 -19.31
CA GLY A 475 -20.97 12.65 -18.82
C GLY A 475 -22.24 11.90 -19.21
N LEU A 476 -23.41 12.56 -19.15
CA LEU A 476 -24.68 11.95 -19.56
C LEU A 476 -24.78 11.79 -21.08
N GLU A 477 -24.24 12.74 -21.86
CA GLU A 477 -24.16 12.64 -23.32
C GLU A 477 -23.30 11.44 -23.72
N LEU A 478 -22.10 11.30 -23.14
CA LEU A 478 -21.20 10.18 -23.41
C LEU A 478 -21.85 8.83 -23.06
N ALA A 479 -22.52 8.76 -21.90
CA ALA A 479 -23.23 7.54 -21.49
C ALA A 479 -24.37 7.18 -22.46
N ARG A 480 -25.06 8.17 -23.04
CA ARG A 480 -26.10 7.93 -24.07
C ARG A 480 -25.51 7.41 -25.37
N VAL A 481 -24.38 7.96 -25.83
CA VAL A 481 -23.66 7.46 -27.01
C VAL A 481 -23.24 6.00 -26.79
N VAL A 482 -22.65 5.70 -25.63
CA VAL A 482 -22.26 4.32 -25.26
C VAL A 482 -23.47 3.39 -25.21
N GLY A 483 -24.60 3.83 -24.62
CA GLY A 483 -25.82 3.03 -24.56
C GLY A 483 -26.42 2.75 -25.95
N ARG A 484 -26.43 3.75 -26.83
CA ARG A 484 -26.86 3.60 -28.23
C ARG A 484 -25.94 2.67 -29.02
N PHE A 485 -24.64 2.78 -28.83
CA PHE A 485 -23.65 1.88 -29.41
C PHE A 485 -23.87 0.44 -28.92
N ALA A 486 -24.01 0.23 -27.61
CA ALA A 486 -24.25 -1.08 -27.02
C ALA A 486 -25.54 -1.74 -27.54
N TRP A 487 -26.59 -0.95 -27.79
CA TRP A 487 -27.85 -1.44 -28.35
C TRP A 487 -27.73 -1.84 -29.82
N ARG A 488 -26.97 -1.08 -30.64
CA ARG A 488 -26.81 -1.33 -32.07
C ARG A 488 -25.75 -2.40 -32.38
N HIS A 489 -24.70 -2.48 -31.55
CA HIS A 489 -23.57 -3.39 -31.70
C HIS A 489 -23.35 -4.18 -30.40
N PRO A 490 -24.31 -5.04 -30.00
CA PRO A 490 -24.21 -5.81 -28.77
C PRO A 490 -23.03 -6.78 -28.78
N ASP A 491 -22.68 -7.31 -29.96
CA ASP A 491 -21.51 -8.13 -30.23
C ASP A 491 -20.21 -7.36 -29.98
N ALA A 492 -20.01 -6.21 -30.63
CA ALA A 492 -18.80 -5.41 -30.44
C ALA A 492 -18.67 -4.90 -29.00
N PHE A 493 -19.78 -4.55 -28.35
CA PHE A 493 -19.78 -4.13 -26.96
C PHE A 493 -19.38 -5.29 -26.01
N PHE A 494 -19.86 -6.50 -26.28
CA PHE A 494 -19.52 -7.68 -25.50
C PHE A 494 -18.08 -8.14 -25.76
N ASP A 495 -17.60 -8.09 -27.01
CA ASP A 495 -16.21 -8.40 -27.36
C ASP A 495 -15.23 -7.46 -26.68
N GLN A 496 -15.55 -6.16 -26.64
CA GLN A 496 -14.77 -5.19 -25.90
C GLN A 496 -14.76 -5.51 -24.40
N TRP A 497 -15.92 -5.83 -23.83
CA TRP A 497 -16.03 -6.21 -22.42
C TRP A 497 -15.21 -7.48 -22.10
N ALA A 498 -15.30 -8.49 -22.96
CA ALA A 498 -14.55 -9.73 -22.81
C ALA A 498 -13.04 -9.48 -22.93
N CYS A 499 -12.61 -8.61 -23.85
CA CYS A 499 -11.21 -8.22 -24.01
C CYS A 499 -10.66 -7.53 -22.75
N VAL A 500 -11.28 -6.44 -22.29
CA VAL A 500 -10.77 -5.64 -21.15
C VAL A 500 -10.82 -6.41 -19.82
N THR A 501 -11.78 -7.33 -19.65
CA THR A 501 -11.93 -8.13 -18.42
C THR A 501 -11.17 -9.46 -18.48
N ARG A 502 -10.55 -9.81 -19.60
CA ARG A 502 -9.90 -11.12 -19.83
C ARG A 502 -8.92 -11.48 -18.72
N TYR A 503 -8.15 -10.51 -18.21
CA TYR A 503 -7.17 -10.73 -17.15
C TYR A 503 -7.76 -11.20 -15.81
N LEU A 504 -9.07 -11.09 -15.61
CA LEU A 504 -9.75 -11.55 -14.41
C LEU A 504 -9.97 -13.06 -14.40
N TRP A 505 -10.21 -13.66 -15.57
CA TRP A 505 -10.72 -15.03 -15.69
C TRP A 505 -9.97 -15.90 -16.70
N ALA A 506 -9.24 -15.35 -17.65
CA ALA A 506 -8.42 -16.14 -18.56
C ALA A 506 -7.04 -16.45 -17.96
N PRO A 507 -6.52 -17.67 -18.13
CA PRO A 507 -5.17 -18.02 -17.69
C PRO A 507 -4.07 -17.36 -18.56
N ASP A 508 -4.45 -16.76 -19.69
CA ASP A 508 -3.52 -16.03 -20.54
C ASP A 508 -4.11 -14.68 -20.99
N SER A 509 -3.52 -13.62 -20.44
CA SER A 509 -3.86 -12.23 -20.73
C SER A 509 -2.64 -11.32 -20.56
N LEU A 510 -2.70 -10.13 -21.15
CA LEU A 510 -1.85 -9.03 -20.74
C LEU A 510 -2.14 -8.66 -19.28
N LEU A 511 -1.11 -8.24 -18.55
CA LEU A 511 -1.20 -7.97 -17.11
C LEU A 511 -0.09 -7.03 -16.64
N TYR A 512 -0.42 -5.91 -16.03
CA TYR A 512 0.55 -5.07 -15.37
C TYR A 512 0.90 -5.62 -13.98
N ILE A 513 2.17 -5.96 -13.76
CA ILE A 513 2.69 -6.58 -12.52
C ILE A 513 3.46 -5.60 -11.61
N GLY A 514 3.59 -4.34 -12.01
CA GLY A 514 4.28 -3.29 -11.25
C GLY A 514 5.47 -2.66 -11.98
N PRO A 515 6.11 -1.65 -11.36
CA PRO A 515 7.17 -0.83 -11.99
C PRO A 515 8.52 -1.55 -12.02
N PHE A 516 8.57 -2.78 -12.52
CA PHE A 516 9.83 -3.53 -12.65
C PHE A 516 10.58 -3.06 -13.89
N HIS A 517 11.72 -2.38 -13.67
CA HIS A 517 12.62 -2.02 -14.74
C HIS A 517 13.69 -3.09 -14.96
N PRO A 518 14.12 -3.37 -16.21
CA PRO A 518 15.21 -4.34 -16.49
C PRO A 518 16.52 -4.03 -15.76
N SER A 519 16.77 -2.76 -15.39
CA SER A 519 17.93 -2.36 -14.58
C SER A 519 17.79 -2.66 -13.07
N GLY A 520 16.70 -3.32 -12.65
CA GLY A 520 16.42 -3.65 -11.25
C GLY A 520 15.75 -2.53 -10.43
N ASN A 521 15.37 -1.41 -11.05
CA ASN A 521 14.61 -0.35 -10.39
C ASN A 521 13.14 -0.75 -10.21
N THR A 522 12.56 -0.34 -9.08
CA THR A 522 11.17 -0.60 -8.62
C THR A 522 10.47 0.66 -8.13
N VAL A 523 11.12 1.82 -8.32
CA VAL A 523 10.61 3.15 -8.01
C VAL A 523 10.58 3.91 -9.33
N ASP A 524 9.39 4.40 -9.71
CA ASP A 524 9.23 5.21 -10.91
C ASP A 524 10.02 6.53 -10.81
N PRO A 525 10.47 7.12 -11.94
CA PRO A 525 11.13 8.41 -11.95
C PRO A 525 10.30 9.48 -11.22
N ASN A 526 10.95 10.30 -10.39
CA ASN A 526 10.26 11.27 -9.54
C ASN A 526 11.14 12.46 -9.17
N ILE A 527 10.48 13.57 -8.83
CA ILE A 527 11.10 14.82 -8.40
C ILE A 527 11.55 14.81 -6.93
N PHE A 528 11.27 13.75 -6.18
CA PHE A 528 11.58 13.64 -4.74
C PHE A 528 12.94 12.98 -4.47
N GLY A 529 13.67 12.57 -5.52
CA GLY A 529 14.96 11.90 -5.41
C GLY A 529 14.88 10.48 -4.83
N TRP A 530 13.69 9.88 -4.77
CA TRP A 530 13.53 8.50 -4.34
C TRP A 530 13.99 7.55 -5.43
N LYS A 531 14.76 6.53 -5.03
CA LYS A 531 15.29 5.50 -5.92
C LYS A 531 15.32 4.17 -5.19
N THR A 532 15.29 3.09 -5.96
CA THR A 532 15.54 1.75 -5.42
C THR A 532 16.97 1.68 -4.87
N ARG A 533 17.09 1.28 -3.60
CA ARG A 533 18.35 1.09 -2.87
C ARG A 533 18.36 -0.32 -2.27
N SER A 534 18.53 -1.31 -3.13
CA SER A 534 18.57 -2.71 -2.70
C SER A 534 19.68 -2.96 -1.68
N TRP A 535 19.36 -3.69 -0.61
CA TRP A 535 20.36 -4.18 0.34
C TRP A 535 21.22 -5.30 -0.26
N PHE A 536 20.74 -5.94 -1.34
CA PHE A 536 21.40 -7.02 -2.05
C PHE A 536 21.35 -6.79 -3.58
N PRO A 537 22.05 -5.78 -4.14
CA PRO A 537 21.87 -5.34 -5.53
C PRO A 537 22.09 -6.45 -6.58
N ARG A 538 23.13 -7.28 -6.41
CA ARG A 538 23.41 -8.39 -7.35
C ARG A 538 22.29 -9.43 -7.36
N LEU A 539 21.73 -9.72 -6.20
CA LEU A 539 20.61 -10.67 -6.07
C LEU A 539 19.31 -10.06 -6.60
N ALA A 540 19.09 -8.77 -6.36
CA ALA A 540 17.89 -8.06 -6.83
C ALA A 540 17.80 -8.07 -8.36
N LEU A 541 18.92 -7.81 -9.05
CA LEU A 541 18.99 -7.90 -10.51
C LEU A 541 18.63 -9.30 -11.02
N GLY A 542 19.30 -10.34 -10.52
CA GLY A 542 19.04 -11.71 -10.96
C GLY A 542 17.64 -12.23 -10.60
N TYR A 543 17.08 -11.78 -9.46
CA TYR A 543 15.70 -12.12 -9.10
C TYR A 543 14.69 -11.40 -9.98
N THR A 544 14.90 -10.10 -10.26
CA THR A 544 14.03 -9.30 -11.15
C THR A 544 14.00 -9.88 -12.56
N GLN A 545 15.14 -10.30 -13.10
CA GLN A 545 15.19 -10.99 -14.39
C GLN A 545 14.30 -12.23 -14.39
N ARG A 546 14.40 -13.10 -13.37
CA ARG A 546 13.52 -14.28 -13.26
C ARG A 546 12.04 -13.93 -13.13
N LEU A 547 11.69 -12.84 -12.45
CA LEU A 547 10.31 -12.36 -12.36
C LEU A 547 9.77 -11.93 -13.73
N ILE A 548 10.59 -11.19 -14.48
CA ILE A 548 10.28 -10.76 -15.86
C ILE A 548 10.21 -11.98 -16.79
N ASP A 549 11.12 -12.94 -16.68
CA ASP A 549 11.09 -14.17 -17.47
C ASP A 549 9.82 -14.99 -17.20
N ALA A 550 9.38 -15.07 -15.94
CA ALA A 550 8.12 -15.71 -15.59
C ALA A 550 6.89 -14.95 -16.10
N TYR A 551 7.02 -13.64 -16.29
CA TYR A 551 5.97 -12.78 -16.83
C TYR A 551 5.87 -12.89 -18.37
N VAL A 552 6.99 -12.78 -19.08
CA VAL A 552 7.05 -12.84 -20.56
C VAL A 552 7.05 -14.29 -21.08
N GLY A 553 7.40 -15.25 -20.21
CA GLY A 553 7.55 -16.66 -20.53
C GLY A 553 6.28 -17.37 -21.00
N PRO A 554 6.33 -18.71 -21.13
CA PRO A 554 5.25 -19.48 -21.72
C PRO A 554 3.96 -19.36 -20.88
N PRO A 555 2.77 -19.43 -21.51
CA PRO A 555 1.49 -19.20 -20.83
C PRO A 555 1.29 -19.98 -19.52
N PRO A 556 1.69 -21.27 -19.38
CA PRO A 556 1.52 -21.98 -18.12
C PRO A 556 2.33 -21.38 -16.95
N VAL A 557 3.54 -20.87 -17.21
CA VAL A 557 4.39 -20.25 -16.19
C VAL A 557 3.81 -18.90 -15.79
N ARG A 558 3.44 -18.07 -16.77
CA ARG A 558 2.75 -16.79 -16.52
C ARG A 558 1.46 -17.00 -15.74
N ALA A 559 0.67 -18.01 -16.11
CA ALA A 559 -0.57 -18.36 -15.43
C ALA A 559 -0.36 -18.73 -13.96
N ALA A 560 0.63 -19.59 -13.69
CA ALA A 560 0.89 -20.09 -12.35
C ALA A 560 1.48 -19.02 -11.40
N VAL A 561 2.31 -18.11 -11.92
CA VAL A 561 3.05 -17.13 -11.11
C VAL A 561 2.28 -15.82 -10.97
N TRP A 562 1.70 -15.31 -12.06
CA TRP A 562 1.21 -13.93 -12.13
C TRP A 562 -0.30 -13.82 -12.32
N GLN A 563 -0.94 -14.74 -13.04
CA GLN A 563 -2.35 -14.58 -13.39
C GLN A 563 -3.27 -14.82 -12.18
N PRO A 564 -4.31 -13.98 -11.99
CA PRO A 564 -5.26 -14.17 -10.91
C PRO A 564 -6.32 -15.24 -11.22
N ALA A 565 -6.52 -15.58 -12.50
CA ALA A 565 -7.55 -16.53 -12.92
C ALA A 565 -7.46 -17.90 -12.22
N PRO A 566 -6.30 -18.55 -12.08
CA PRO A 566 -6.19 -19.78 -11.29
C PRO A 566 -6.64 -19.61 -9.84
N SER A 567 -6.29 -18.49 -9.18
CA SER A 567 -6.76 -18.20 -7.82
C SER A 567 -8.28 -18.01 -7.77
N LEU A 568 -8.88 -17.35 -8.77
CA LEU A 568 -10.33 -17.20 -8.86
C LEU A 568 -11.03 -18.55 -8.96
N TYR A 569 -10.59 -19.43 -9.85
CA TYR A 569 -11.18 -20.77 -9.99
C TYR A 569 -11.02 -21.62 -8.74
N LEU A 570 -9.83 -21.61 -8.12
CA LEU A 570 -9.60 -22.31 -6.86
C LEU A 570 -10.48 -21.77 -5.73
N LEU A 571 -10.66 -20.44 -5.64
CA LEU A 571 -11.55 -19.82 -4.67
C LEU A 571 -13.00 -20.30 -4.86
N LEU A 572 -13.52 -20.26 -6.09
CA LEU A 572 -14.90 -20.63 -6.40
C LEU A 572 -15.18 -22.12 -6.12
N VAL A 573 -14.30 -23.02 -6.57
CA VAL A 573 -14.43 -24.47 -6.34
C VAL A 573 -14.33 -24.78 -4.84
N ALA A 574 -13.31 -24.25 -4.16
CA ALA A 574 -13.14 -24.47 -2.72
C ALA A 574 -14.32 -23.92 -1.91
N LEU A 575 -14.84 -22.75 -2.29
CA LEU A 575 -16.01 -22.17 -1.64
C LEU A 575 -17.26 -23.03 -1.83
N GLY A 576 -17.47 -23.61 -3.01
CA GLY A 576 -18.54 -24.58 -3.25
C GLY A 576 -18.47 -25.78 -2.30
N VAL A 577 -17.27 -26.35 -2.11
CA VAL A 577 -17.03 -27.45 -1.17
C VAL A 577 -17.27 -27.00 0.28
N VAL A 578 -16.77 -25.83 0.68
CA VAL A 578 -16.98 -25.26 2.02
C VAL A 578 -18.47 -25.08 2.30
N LEU A 579 -19.24 -24.52 1.37
CA LEU A 579 -20.69 -24.34 1.52
C LEU A 579 -21.42 -25.66 1.68
N TRP A 580 -21.06 -26.65 0.85
CA TRP A 580 -21.64 -28.00 0.92
C TRP A 580 -21.35 -28.68 2.27
N ARG A 581 -20.11 -28.61 2.76
CA ARG A 581 -19.70 -29.23 4.03
C ARG A 581 -20.25 -28.51 5.25
N GLN A 582 -20.17 -27.18 5.28
CA GLN A 582 -20.60 -26.38 6.43
C GLN A 582 -22.11 -26.20 6.49
N ARG A 583 -22.83 -26.36 5.37
CA ARG A 583 -24.29 -26.14 5.26
C ARG A 583 -24.69 -24.74 5.75
N SER A 584 -23.84 -23.74 5.52
CA SER A 584 -24.04 -22.36 6.00
C SER A 584 -23.65 -21.36 4.92
N VAL A 585 -24.62 -20.57 4.47
CA VAL A 585 -24.40 -19.43 3.59
C VAL A 585 -23.54 -18.33 4.23
N GLY A 586 -23.29 -18.38 5.54
CA GLY A 586 -22.35 -17.48 6.21
C GLY A 586 -20.93 -17.57 5.66
N MET A 587 -20.54 -18.67 5.02
CA MET A 587 -19.23 -18.77 4.37
C MET A 587 -19.14 -17.95 3.08
N LEU A 588 -20.26 -17.68 2.39
CA LEU A 588 -20.30 -16.69 1.30
C LEU A 588 -20.01 -15.30 1.84
N LEU A 589 -20.57 -14.95 3.00
CA LEU A 589 -20.31 -13.68 3.67
C LEU A 589 -18.82 -13.52 4.02
N VAL A 590 -18.19 -14.57 4.56
CA VAL A 590 -16.75 -14.55 4.88
C VAL A 590 -15.90 -14.22 3.65
N MET A 591 -16.18 -14.84 2.50
CA MET A 591 -15.41 -14.62 1.26
C MET A 591 -15.96 -13.49 0.38
N GLN A 592 -16.99 -12.78 0.85
CA GLN A 592 -17.74 -11.83 0.03
C GLN A 592 -16.86 -10.73 -0.55
N CYS A 593 -15.92 -10.18 0.23
CA CYS A 593 -15.06 -9.11 -0.25
C CYS A 593 -14.26 -9.51 -1.50
N ALA A 594 -13.75 -10.74 -1.58
CA ALA A 594 -13.04 -11.19 -2.78
C ALA A 594 -13.99 -11.33 -3.97
N LEU A 595 -15.17 -11.92 -3.76
CA LEU A 595 -16.17 -12.11 -4.82
C LEU A 595 -16.72 -10.79 -5.36
N THR A 596 -17.09 -9.86 -4.47
CA THR A 596 -17.63 -8.55 -4.87
C THR A 596 -16.54 -7.65 -5.46
N ASN A 597 -15.28 -7.79 -5.04
CA ASN A 597 -14.16 -7.12 -5.70
C ASN A 597 -14.02 -7.56 -7.15
N THR A 598 -14.03 -8.87 -7.42
CA THR A 598 -13.97 -9.40 -8.80
C THR A 598 -15.18 -9.00 -9.61
N ALA A 599 -16.38 -9.07 -9.04
CA ALA A 599 -17.60 -8.60 -9.70
C ALA A 599 -17.55 -7.10 -10.03
N ALA A 600 -16.99 -6.27 -9.14
CA ALA A 600 -16.80 -4.85 -9.40
C ALA A 600 -15.85 -4.63 -10.59
N TRP A 601 -14.75 -5.38 -10.68
CA TRP A 601 -13.81 -5.26 -11.79
C TRP A 601 -14.37 -5.80 -13.12
N LEU A 602 -15.24 -6.81 -13.11
CA LEU A 602 -15.97 -7.21 -14.32
C LEU A 602 -16.75 -6.05 -14.97
N VAL A 603 -17.11 -5.01 -14.21
CA VAL A 603 -17.82 -3.84 -14.74
C VAL A 603 -16.89 -2.64 -14.91
N LEU A 604 -15.94 -2.46 -13.98
CA LEU A 604 -15.15 -1.23 -13.84
C LEU A 604 -13.71 -1.33 -14.36
N SER A 605 -13.28 -2.44 -14.97
CA SER A 605 -11.89 -2.60 -15.44
C SER A 605 -11.55 -1.58 -16.55
N PRO A 606 -10.56 -0.69 -16.32
CA PRO A 606 -10.06 0.20 -17.36
C PRO A 606 -8.78 -0.32 -18.02
N ASN A 607 -8.01 -1.16 -17.30
CA ASN A 607 -6.71 -1.69 -17.67
C ASN A 607 -6.49 -3.03 -16.92
N PRO A 608 -5.60 -3.92 -17.41
CA PRO A 608 -5.38 -5.22 -16.81
C PRO A 608 -4.30 -5.17 -15.73
N ASP A 609 -4.64 -4.64 -14.55
CA ASP A 609 -3.72 -4.56 -13.41
C ASP A 609 -3.87 -5.77 -12.46
N LEU A 610 -2.76 -6.46 -12.15
CA LEU A 610 -2.77 -7.59 -11.21
C LEU A 610 -3.29 -7.21 -9.83
N ARG A 611 -2.90 -6.03 -9.34
CA ARG A 611 -3.30 -5.50 -8.03
C ARG A 611 -4.81 -5.45 -7.82
N PHE A 612 -5.60 -5.35 -8.90
CA PHE A 612 -7.06 -5.36 -8.83
C PHE A 612 -7.64 -6.68 -8.35
N GLN A 613 -6.93 -7.80 -8.48
CA GLN A 613 -7.35 -9.13 -8.01
C GLN A 613 -6.66 -9.59 -6.73
N PHE A 614 -5.94 -8.70 -6.04
CA PHE A 614 -5.18 -9.05 -4.84
C PHE A 614 -6.00 -9.75 -3.73
N PRO A 615 -7.27 -9.36 -3.44
CA PRO A 615 -8.11 -10.10 -2.49
C PRO A 615 -8.36 -11.56 -2.87
N VAL A 616 -8.64 -11.85 -4.16
CA VAL A 616 -8.90 -13.22 -4.62
C VAL A 616 -7.65 -14.09 -4.49
N MET A 617 -6.51 -13.55 -4.90
CA MET A 617 -5.23 -14.25 -4.79
C MET A 617 -4.94 -14.67 -3.35
N LEU A 618 -5.16 -13.77 -2.39
CA LEU A 618 -4.94 -14.05 -0.98
C LEU A 618 -6.00 -15.00 -0.39
N PHE A 619 -7.26 -14.92 -0.81
CA PHE A 619 -8.36 -15.67 -0.20
C PHE A 619 -8.52 -17.08 -0.76
N ALA A 620 -8.05 -17.34 -1.98
CA ALA A 620 -8.06 -18.67 -2.59
C ALA A 620 -7.39 -19.76 -1.72
N PRO A 621 -6.12 -19.63 -1.28
CA PRO A 621 -5.48 -20.63 -0.43
C PRO A 621 -6.13 -20.75 0.95
N LEU A 622 -6.68 -19.65 1.50
CA LEU A 622 -7.42 -19.68 2.76
C LEU A 622 -8.70 -20.52 2.65
N THR A 623 -9.42 -20.37 1.54
CA THR A 623 -10.66 -21.12 1.28
C THR A 623 -10.37 -22.59 1.00
N LEU A 624 -9.28 -22.89 0.29
CA LEU A 624 -8.78 -24.25 0.11
C LEU A 624 -8.44 -24.91 1.45
N ALA A 625 -7.76 -24.20 2.37
CA ALA A 625 -7.49 -24.75 3.70
C ALA A 625 -8.80 -24.97 4.49
N LEU A 626 -9.73 -24.01 4.42
CA LEU A 626 -11.02 -24.08 5.10
C LEU A 626 -11.90 -25.24 4.60
N MET A 627 -11.75 -25.69 3.35
CA MET A 627 -12.50 -26.84 2.80
C MET A 627 -12.25 -28.13 3.59
N LEU A 628 -11.14 -28.20 4.34
CA LEU A 628 -10.78 -29.34 5.17
C LEU A 628 -11.36 -29.26 6.59
N ALA A 629 -11.94 -28.13 6.97
CA ALA A 629 -12.58 -27.99 8.27
C ALA A 629 -13.76 -28.97 8.42
N PRO A 630 -13.89 -29.67 9.57
CA PRO A 630 -15.11 -30.39 9.88
C PRO A 630 -16.30 -29.43 9.97
N ARG A 631 -17.50 -29.98 9.85
CA ARG A 631 -18.73 -29.20 9.98
C ARG A 631 -18.80 -28.60 11.38
N LEU A 632 -19.06 -27.30 11.47
CA LEU A 632 -19.38 -26.67 12.74
C LEU A 632 -20.70 -27.23 13.29
N VAL A 633 -20.61 -28.02 14.34
CA VAL A 633 -21.77 -28.36 15.16
C VAL A 633 -21.98 -27.21 16.15
N ARG A 634 -22.96 -26.34 15.88
CA ARG A 634 -23.36 -25.32 16.86
C ARG A 634 -23.97 -26.04 18.06
N ALA A 635 -23.41 -25.83 19.25
CA ALA A 635 -23.82 -26.49 20.49
C ALA A 635 -25.27 -26.21 20.96
N GLY A 636 -26.10 -25.51 20.17
CA GLY A 636 -27.47 -25.14 20.51
C GLY A 636 -28.58 -26.04 19.93
N ALA A 637 -28.27 -27.15 19.25
CA ALA A 637 -29.29 -28.02 18.63
C ALA A 637 -29.57 -29.33 19.40
N GLN A 638 -28.98 -29.52 20.59
CA GLN A 638 -29.19 -30.72 21.44
C GLN A 638 -29.99 -30.46 22.72
N ALA A 639 -30.62 -29.29 22.87
CA ALA A 639 -31.72 -29.17 23.83
C ALA A 639 -33.00 -29.75 23.20
N ARG A 640 -33.14 -31.08 23.21
CA ARG A 640 -34.46 -31.71 23.06
C ARG A 640 -35.30 -31.29 24.27
N PRO A 641 -36.45 -30.63 24.09
CA PRO A 641 -37.40 -30.48 25.18
C PRO A 641 -38.08 -31.83 25.40
N GLY A 642 -37.81 -32.47 26.54
CA GLY A 642 -38.54 -33.67 26.94
C GLY A 642 -37.64 -34.81 27.40
N THR A 643 -37.16 -34.71 28.64
CA THR A 643 -37.27 -35.77 29.64
C THR A 643 -37.16 -35.06 30.98
N ALA A 644 -38.31 -34.72 31.56
CA ALA A 644 -38.40 -34.36 32.96
C ALA A 644 -38.00 -35.61 33.75
N THR A 645 -36.85 -35.57 34.41
CA THR A 645 -36.54 -36.50 35.48
C THR A 645 -37.18 -35.90 36.73
N GLU A 646 -38.31 -36.47 37.16
CA GLU A 646 -38.90 -36.19 38.47
C GLU A 646 -37.85 -36.47 39.55
N ALA A 647 -37.61 -35.47 40.40
CA ALA A 647 -36.87 -35.65 41.64
C ALA A 647 -37.86 -36.10 42.74
N PRO A 648 -37.51 -37.07 43.60
CA PRO A 648 -38.35 -37.40 44.73
C PRO A 648 -38.21 -36.34 45.82
N ASP A 649 -39.36 -35.95 46.35
CA ASP A 649 -39.57 -35.15 47.55
C ASP A 649 -38.87 -35.79 48.77
N ALA A 650 -38.11 -35.00 49.54
CA ALA A 650 -37.68 -35.36 50.88
C ALA A 650 -37.36 -34.14 51.75
N ALA A 651 -38.37 -33.75 52.52
CA ALA A 651 -38.35 -33.44 53.95
C ALA A 651 -37.47 -32.28 54.48
N GLN A 652 -38.21 -31.25 54.89
CA GLN A 652 -38.04 -30.40 56.06
C GLN A 652 -37.11 -30.94 57.17
N VAL A 653 -36.15 -30.13 57.60
CA VAL A 653 -35.76 -30.02 59.01
C VAL A 653 -35.61 -28.54 59.35
N GLN A 654 -36.49 -28.09 60.24
CA GLN A 654 -36.44 -26.78 60.89
C GLN A 654 -35.32 -26.78 61.94
N ASP A 655 -34.57 -25.68 61.95
CA ASP A 655 -33.56 -25.39 62.96
C ASP A 655 -34.21 -24.47 64.01
N THR A 656 -34.44 -25.00 65.21
CA THR A 656 -34.76 -24.21 66.42
C THR A 656 -34.01 -24.77 67.62
N ALA A 657 -33.02 -23.99 68.06
CA ALA A 657 -32.54 -23.74 69.43
C ALA A 657 -32.53 -24.89 70.46
N ALA A 658 -31.31 -25.25 70.88
CA ALA A 658 -30.89 -25.32 72.29
C ALA A 658 -29.36 -25.18 72.37
#